data_AF-A0A5E4S0X7-F1
#
_entry.id   AF-A0A5E4S0X7-F1
#
_cell.length_a   1.000
_cell.length_b   1.000
_cell.length_c   1.000
_cell.angle_alpha   90.00
_cell.angle_beta   90.00
_cell.angle_gamma   90.00
#
_symmetry.space_group_name_H-M   'P 1'
#
loop_
_entity.id
_entity.type
_entity.pdbx_description
1 polymer ?
#
loop_
_entity_poly.entity_id
_entity_poly.type
_entity_poly.pdbx_seq_one_letter_code
_entity_poly.pdbx_strand_id
1 'polypeptide(L)'
;MPMTPEPSRRVAWISRLARLEPVAFSRWDALHAALSVAIPTVVGVAIGQGANASLFALGALPAITGDRTGPYRARARSILLTVATGVAGFYAGMLIHTVGLESHWLAHVLLQLAILLLSFIGTFGNVASAATLQGAVYLIVGWGLALPPPEWRAPLLLAAGGIFSVMLMAIHWLRHPGAAERDAVAAIYQQLANVLDASGTPRVRLARRSLENAIAAAYDTLLTARASTASGWDVLERRAAQILAAEPVTAAVIGLAQVGQPLPAPLGRALYAMARSIARDHPINVSAAADAATDNHAPALAAALHRAEPLLTGTVHAAEPPLVALARHQARAPAHPRWMPKWPWPDVWRYLVRIGLCVLVAQIFIAVTALPRSYWVPLIVVVIFKPNYGSVFARALQSGVGSIIGVALSAAVVAIDRNGLVSFVALIPLAACLPWALRRNYGLFSALLLPILMLVMGALQPGSQDIALARFIDAVAACAIVLLVGYLPWAKWERRQLDERVAIALDALGRYAALADTHDADAAFAARRASYKALDDARIALQRALSEPPLVSRRAARWWPALISLERVANAITDTVPHGDDHDAAVHPAAAVLTHMAAALRHGGAAPDLPAPPVPGIDRMLDEALREAIGLLFGAADDGREAPRSTPHAAP
;
A
#
# COMPACT_ATOMS: atom_id res chain seq x y z
N MET A 1 9.93 -12.99 41.72
CA MET A 1 9.51 -13.69 40.48
C MET A 1 10.68 -13.60 39.51
N PRO A 2 11.32 -14.71 39.10
CA PRO A 2 12.50 -14.63 38.25
C PRO A 2 12.10 -14.18 36.85
N MET A 3 12.87 -13.23 36.31
CA MET A 3 12.73 -12.70 34.96
C MET A 3 12.86 -13.85 33.96
N THR A 4 11.83 -14.05 33.14
CA THR A 4 11.93 -14.91 31.97
C THR A 4 13.00 -14.37 31.03
N PRO A 5 13.82 -15.22 30.40
CA PRO A 5 14.86 -14.77 29.49
C PRO A 5 14.21 -14.06 28.29
N GLU A 6 14.61 -12.82 28.02
CA GLU A 6 14.27 -12.13 26.77
C GLU A 6 14.61 -13.09 25.61
N PRO A 7 13.65 -13.46 24.73
CA PRO A 7 13.99 -14.24 23.56
C PRO A 7 15.06 -13.47 22.77
N SER A 8 16.13 -14.17 22.37
CA SER A 8 17.25 -13.55 21.66
C SER A 8 16.74 -12.57 20.60
N ARG A 9 17.29 -11.35 20.54
CA ARG A 9 16.76 -10.22 19.73
C ARG A 9 16.50 -10.55 18.25
N ARG A 10 17.11 -11.61 17.71
CA ARG A 10 16.78 -12.20 16.39
C ARG A 10 15.37 -12.80 16.34
N VAL A 11 14.96 -13.56 17.36
CA VAL A 11 13.61 -14.12 17.51
C VAL A 11 12.57 -13.01 17.64
N ALA A 12 12.88 -11.92 18.35
CA ALA A 12 12.00 -10.75 18.44
C ALA A 12 11.80 -10.03 17.09
N TRP A 13 12.82 -9.97 16.23
CA TRP A 13 12.72 -9.41 14.88
C TRP A 13 11.95 -10.33 13.92
N ILE A 14 12.21 -11.65 13.95
CA ILE A 14 11.41 -12.65 13.21
C ILE A 14 9.94 -12.60 13.64
N SER A 15 9.67 -12.46 14.94
CA SER A 15 8.31 -12.30 15.45
C SER A 15 7.63 -11.02 14.95
N ARG A 16 8.38 -9.94 14.70
CA ARG A 16 7.86 -8.69 14.13
C ARG A 16 7.56 -8.81 12.64
N LEU A 17 8.37 -9.54 11.88
CA LEU A 17 8.06 -9.91 10.50
C LEU A 17 6.81 -10.80 10.39
N ALA A 18 6.50 -11.57 11.44
CA ALA A 18 5.31 -12.38 11.55
C ALA A 18 4.08 -11.65 12.15
N ARG A 19 4.27 -10.47 12.78
CA ARG A 19 3.17 -9.64 13.29
C ARG A 19 2.49 -8.96 12.12
N LEU A 20 1.44 -9.59 11.64
CA LEU A 20 0.58 -9.07 10.59
C LEU A 20 -0.44 -8.12 11.23
N GLU A 21 -0.53 -6.88 10.74
CA GLU A 21 -1.61 -5.97 11.14
C GLU A 21 -2.98 -6.60 10.82
N PRO A 22 -3.98 -6.43 11.70
CA PRO A 22 -5.30 -7.02 11.50
C PRO A 22 -6.00 -6.31 10.34
N VAL A 23 -6.13 -7.01 9.22
CA VAL A 23 -6.97 -6.57 8.09
C VAL A 23 -8.31 -7.32 8.16
N ALA A 24 -9.41 -6.57 8.01
CA ALA A 24 -10.75 -7.15 7.99
C ALA A 24 -10.90 -8.16 6.84
N PHE A 25 -11.38 -9.36 7.17
CA PHE A 25 -11.66 -10.41 6.20
C PHE A 25 -12.97 -10.10 5.47
N SER A 26 -12.88 -9.74 4.18
CA SER A 26 -14.06 -9.58 3.33
C SER A 26 -14.63 -10.95 2.95
N ARG A 27 -15.74 -11.33 3.58
CA ARG A 27 -16.47 -12.57 3.27
C ARG A 27 -16.87 -12.64 1.80
N TRP A 28 -17.23 -11.50 1.21
CA TRP A 28 -17.62 -11.43 -0.20
C TRP A 28 -16.43 -11.66 -1.13
N ASP A 29 -15.28 -11.02 -0.88
CA ASP A 29 -14.11 -11.23 -1.74
C ASP A 29 -13.65 -12.69 -1.71
N ALA A 30 -13.73 -13.34 -0.53
CA ALA A 30 -13.41 -14.75 -0.37
C ALA A 30 -14.41 -15.67 -1.09
N LEU A 31 -15.72 -15.41 -0.95
CA LEU A 31 -16.76 -16.15 -1.66
C LEU A 31 -16.65 -15.98 -3.17
N HIS A 32 -16.41 -14.76 -3.65
CA HIS A 32 -16.18 -14.47 -5.06
C HIS A 32 -15.00 -15.25 -5.62
N ALA A 33 -13.87 -15.28 -4.91
CA ALA A 33 -12.70 -16.03 -5.32
C ALA A 33 -12.95 -17.54 -5.32
N ALA A 34 -13.63 -18.06 -4.29
CA ALA A 34 -14.04 -19.45 -4.21
C ALA A 34 -14.94 -19.85 -5.38
N LEU A 35 -16.00 -19.09 -5.66
CA LEU A 35 -16.96 -19.38 -6.73
C LEU A 35 -16.34 -19.26 -8.13
N SER A 36 -15.43 -18.30 -8.31
CA SER A 36 -14.71 -18.12 -9.59
C SER A 36 -13.89 -19.34 -9.98
N VAL A 37 -13.39 -20.10 -9.00
CA VAL A 37 -12.63 -21.33 -9.22
C VAL A 37 -13.54 -22.56 -9.15
N ALA A 38 -14.43 -22.65 -8.17
CA ALA A 38 -15.26 -23.83 -7.91
C ALA A 38 -16.24 -24.14 -9.06
N ILE A 39 -16.95 -23.12 -9.59
CA ILE A 39 -17.99 -23.35 -10.59
C ILE A 39 -17.41 -23.95 -11.88
N PRO A 40 -16.39 -23.34 -12.53
CA PRO A 40 -15.81 -23.89 -13.76
C PRO A 40 -15.19 -25.27 -13.54
N THR A 41 -14.60 -25.47 -12.36
CA THR A 41 -14.00 -26.75 -11.98
C THR A 41 -15.03 -27.87 -11.87
N VAL A 42 -16.13 -27.66 -11.15
CA VAL A 42 -17.19 -28.67 -10.99
C VAL A 42 -17.82 -29.00 -12.34
N VAL A 43 -18.13 -27.98 -13.14
CA VAL A 43 -18.67 -28.15 -14.50
C VAL A 43 -17.69 -28.91 -15.38
N GLY A 44 -16.41 -28.52 -15.35
CA GLY A 44 -15.34 -29.12 -16.12
C GLY A 44 -15.12 -30.60 -15.80
N VAL A 45 -15.15 -30.96 -14.52
CA VAL A 45 -15.05 -32.37 -14.10
C VAL A 45 -16.27 -33.15 -14.56
N ALA A 46 -17.48 -32.59 -14.41
CA ALA A 46 -18.72 -33.26 -14.81
C ALA A 46 -18.77 -33.58 -16.32
N ILE A 47 -18.15 -32.75 -17.15
CA ILE A 47 -18.08 -32.95 -18.62
C ILE A 47 -16.76 -33.62 -19.09
N GLY A 48 -15.89 -34.05 -18.17
CA GLY A 48 -14.60 -34.68 -18.51
C GLY A 48 -13.55 -33.74 -19.11
N GLN A 49 -13.69 -32.41 -18.95
CA GLN A 49 -12.83 -31.36 -19.48
C GLN A 49 -11.95 -30.69 -18.40
N GLY A 50 -11.40 -31.48 -17.47
CA GLY A 50 -10.64 -30.97 -16.32
C GLY A 50 -9.46 -30.05 -16.67
N ALA A 51 -8.75 -30.32 -17.78
CA ALA A 51 -7.65 -29.49 -18.26
C ALA A 51 -8.14 -28.09 -18.71
N ASN A 52 -9.26 -28.02 -19.44
CA ASN A 52 -9.83 -26.74 -19.87
C ASN A 52 -10.39 -25.96 -18.68
N ALA A 53 -10.98 -26.64 -17.70
CA ALA A 53 -11.44 -25.99 -16.47
C ALA A 53 -10.29 -25.43 -15.64
N SER A 54 -9.12 -26.07 -15.67
CA SER A 54 -7.90 -25.57 -15.04
C SER A 54 -7.40 -24.29 -15.73
N LEU A 55 -7.41 -24.23 -17.07
CA LEU A 55 -7.13 -22.99 -17.81
C LEU A 55 -8.13 -21.87 -17.50
N PHE A 56 -9.41 -22.21 -17.40
CA PHE A 56 -10.45 -21.25 -17.05
C PHE A 56 -10.26 -20.72 -15.61
N ALA A 57 -9.99 -21.59 -14.65
CA ALA A 57 -9.71 -21.21 -13.26
C ALA A 57 -8.43 -20.36 -13.14
N LEU A 58 -7.39 -20.67 -13.93
CA LEU A 58 -6.20 -19.85 -14.06
C LEU A 58 -6.60 -18.43 -14.49
N GLY A 59 -7.43 -18.31 -15.52
CA GLY A 59 -7.94 -17.05 -16.05
C GLY A 59 -8.69 -16.17 -15.05
N ALA A 60 -9.24 -16.76 -13.98
CA ALA A 60 -9.90 -16.01 -12.91
C ALA A 60 -8.92 -15.35 -11.92
N LEU A 61 -7.68 -15.85 -11.77
CA LEU A 61 -6.71 -15.33 -10.79
C LEU A 61 -6.35 -13.84 -11.00
N PRO A 62 -6.15 -13.33 -12.23
CA PRO A 62 -5.96 -11.91 -12.47
C PRO A 62 -7.13 -11.06 -11.98
N ALA A 63 -8.37 -11.57 -12.04
CA ALA A 63 -9.54 -10.89 -11.51
C ALA A 63 -9.69 -11.00 -9.98
N ILE A 64 -9.21 -12.10 -9.40
CA ILE A 64 -9.16 -12.31 -7.95
C ILE A 64 -8.10 -11.41 -7.29
N THR A 65 -7.04 -11.07 -8.02
CA THR A 65 -5.85 -10.36 -7.49
C THR A 65 -5.66 -8.96 -8.04
N GLY A 66 -6.47 -8.55 -9.03
CA GLY A 66 -6.44 -7.22 -9.61
C GLY A 66 -6.69 -6.13 -8.57
N ASP A 67 -6.21 -4.92 -8.87
CA ASP A 67 -6.39 -3.77 -7.97
C ASP A 67 -7.88 -3.42 -7.86
N ARG A 68 -8.35 -3.34 -6.61
CA ARG A 68 -9.76 -3.21 -6.22
C ARG A 68 -10.08 -1.86 -5.59
N THR A 69 -9.15 -0.93 -5.63
CA THR A 69 -9.36 0.41 -5.09
C THR A 69 -10.33 1.23 -5.96
N GLY A 70 -11.12 2.06 -5.29
CA GLY A 70 -12.00 3.03 -5.94
C GLY A 70 -13.38 2.48 -6.38
N PRO A 71 -14.15 3.33 -7.09
CA PRO A 71 -15.52 3.06 -7.53
C PRO A 71 -15.64 1.86 -8.46
N TYR A 72 -16.85 1.32 -8.61
CA TYR A 72 -17.10 0.10 -9.37
C TYR A 72 -16.56 0.12 -10.81
N ARG A 73 -16.69 1.24 -11.53
CA ARG A 73 -16.18 1.36 -12.91
C ARG A 73 -14.64 1.41 -12.96
N ALA A 74 -14.01 2.15 -12.05
CA ALA A 74 -12.57 2.22 -11.95
C ALA A 74 -11.98 0.85 -11.55
N ARG A 75 -12.63 0.17 -10.59
CA ARG A 75 -12.34 -1.19 -10.16
C ARG A 75 -12.51 -2.20 -11.29
N ALA A 76 -13.59 -2.11 -12.05
CA ALA A 76 -13.82 -2.96 -13.23
C ALA A 76 -12.74 -2.75 -14.29
N ARG A 77 -12.40 -1.50 -14.62
CA ARG A 77 -11.35 -1.17 -15.59
C ARG A 77 -9.99 -1.70 -15.14
N SER A 78 -9.64 -1.53 -13.88
CA SER A 78 -8.41 -2.05 -13.27
C SER A 78 -8.33 -3.58 -13.38
N ILE A 79 -9.41 -4.27 -13.02
CA ILE A 79 -9.49 -5.73 -13.10
C ILE A 79 -9.41 -6.21 -14.55
N LEU A 80 -10.19 -5.61 -15.46
CA LEU A 80 -10.19 -5.96 -16.88
C LEU A 80 -8.82 -5.71 -17.52
N LEU A 81 -8.14 -4.62 -17.16
CA LEU A 81 -6.77 -4.36 -17.62
C LEU A 81 -5.83 -5.46 -17.10
N THR A 82 -6.00 -5.90 -15.86
CA THR A 82 -5.20 -6.98 -15.26
C THR A 82 -5.45 -8.32 -15.97
N VAL A 83 -6.71 -8.65 -16.28
CA VAL A 83 -7.08 -9.83 -17.08
C VAL A 83 -6.50 -9.74 -18.49
N ALA A 84 -6.70 -8.63 -19.20
CA ALA A 84 -6.22 -8.42 -20.55
C ALA A 84 -4.68 -8.52 -20.63
N THR A 85 -3.98 -7.91 -19.68
CA THR A 85 -2.51 -7.98 -19.62
C THR A 85 -2.03 -9.39 -19.31
N GLY A 86 -2.73 -10.13 -18.43
CA GLY A 86 -2.45 -11.55 -18.16
C GLY A 86 -2.64 -12.44 -19.40
N VAL A 87 -3.76 -12.28 -20.12
CA VAL A 87 -4.06 -13.04 -21.35
C VAL A 87 -3.05 -12.71 -22.45
N ALA A 88 -2.75 -11.43 -22.67
CA ALA A 88 -1.75 -10.99 -23.64
C ALA A 88 -0.35 -11.51 -23.29
N GLY A 89 0.01 -11.47 -22.01
CA GLY A 89 1.24 -12.06 -21.49
C GLY A 89 1.32 -13.54 -21.80
N PHE A 90 0.28 -14.32 -21.47
CA PHE A 90 0.23 -15.76 -21.74
C PHE A 90 0.42 -16.07 -23.23
N TYR A 91 -0.32 -15.37 -24.10
CA TYR A 91 -0.21 -15.57 -25.55
C TYR A 91 1.18 -15.23 -26.07
N ALA A 92 1.75 -14.08 -25.66
CA ALA A 92 3.13 -13.71 -25.99
C ALA A 92 4.14 -14.76 -25.48
N GLY A 93 3.90 -15.35 -24.31
CA GLY A 93 4.71 -16.44 -23.77
C GLY A 93 4.71 -17.67 -24.66
N MET A 94 3.55 -18.07 -25.18
CA MET A 94 3.46 -19.18 -26.13
C MET A 94 4.17 -18.88 -27.45
N LEU A 95 4.08 -17.65 -27.97
CA LEU A 95 4.82 -17.23 -29.17
C LEU A 95 6.34 -17.26 -28.94
N ILE A 96 6.81 -16.83 -27.76
CA ILE A 96 8.22 -16.94 -27.39
C ILE A 96 8.64 -18.41 -27.29
N HIS A 97 7.75 -19.29 -26.82
CA HIS A 97 8.00 -20.72 -26.78
C HIS A 97 8.19 -21.29 -28.18
N THR A 98 7.33 -20.95 -29.14
CA THR A 98 7.45 -21.43 -30.53
C THR A 98 8.72 -20.95 -31.20
N VAL A 99 9.12 -19.69 -30.99
CA VAL A 99 10.43 -19.17 -31.44
C VAL A 99 11.59 -19.93 -30.78
N GLY A 100 11.42 -20.36 -29.52
CA GLY A 100 12.41 -21.14 -28.79
C GLY A 100 12.68 -22.53 -29.39
N LEU A 101 11.72 -23.09 -30.14
CA LEU A 101 11.91 -24.36 -30.86
C LEU A 101 12.94 -24.21 -32.00
N GLU A 102 13.04 -23.03 -32.62
CA GLU A 102 14.02 -22.72 -33.65
C GLU A 102 15.32 -22.14 -33.07
N SER A 103 15.19 -21.21 -32.13
CA SER A 103 16.32 -20.50 -31.51
C SER A 103 16.08 -20.26 -30.01
N HIS A 104 16.64 -21.15 -29.20
CA HIS A 104 16.59 -21.09 -27.74
C HIS A 104 17.13 -19.75 -27.18
N TRP A 105 18.23 -19.24 -27.75
CA TRP A 105 18.83 -17.96 -27.32
C TRP A 105 17.93 -16.76 -27.60
N LEU A 106 17.30 -16.73 -28.78
CA LEU A 106 16.38 -15.65 -29.13
C LEU A 106 15.16 -15.64 -28.19
N ALA A 107 14.61 -16.80 -27.84
CA ALA A 107 13.52 -16.90 -26.89
C ALA A 107 13.88 -16.33 -25.50
N HIS A 108 15.08 -16.63 -24.98
CA HIS A 108 15.56 -16.08 -23.71
C HIS A 108 15.71 -14.54 -23.75
N VAL A 109 16.20 -14.00 -24.86
CA VAL A 109 16.33 -12.55 -25.06
C VAL A 109 14.94 -11.89 -25.13
N LEU A 110 14.00 -12.46 -25.89
CA LEU A 110 12.64 -11.95 -25.99
C LEU A 110 11.91 -11.99 -24.64
N LEU A 111 12.07 -13.08 -23.88
CA LEU A 111 11.52 -13.20 -22.53
C LEU A 111 12.08 -12.12 -21.60
N GLN A 112 13.39 -11.89 -21.64
CA GLN A 112 14.05 -10.85 -20.85
C GLN A 112 13.50 -9.46 -21.16
N LEU A 113 13.38 -9.12 -22.44
CA LEU A 113 12.89 -7.81 -22.90
C LEU A 113 11.43 -7.61 -22.51
N ALA A 114 10.58 -8.64 -22.66
CA ALA A 114 9.19 -8.58 -22.29
C ALA A 114 8.99 -8.39 -20.77
N ILE A 115 9.77 -9.08 -19.93
CA ILE A 115 9.73 -8.90 -18.47
C ILE A 115 10.18 -7.48 -18.09
N LEU A 116 11.24 -6.95 -18.71
CA LEU A 116 11.72 -5.59 -18.47
C LEU A 116 10.69 -4.54 -18.88
N LEU A 117 10.03 -4.71 -20.03
CA LEU A 117 8.98 -3.81 -20.52
C LEU A 117 7.78 -3.79 -19.57
N LEU A 118 7.29 -4.97 -19.17
CA LEU A 118 6.20 -5.08 -18.19
C LEU A 118 6.60 -4.47 -16.85
N SER A 119 7.83 -4.70 -16.40
CA SER A 119 8.35 -4.12 -15.15
C SER A 119 8.43 -2.59 -15.21
N PHE A 120 8.84 -2.03 -16.36
CA PHE A 120 8.85 -0.59 -16.59
C PHE A 120 7.45 0.01 -16.51
N ILE A 121 6.49 -0.56 -17.25
CA ILE A 121 5.09 -0.12 -17.24
C ILE A 121 4.51 -0.25 -15.82
N GLY A 122 4.91 -1.29 -15.08
CA GLY A 122 4.49 -1.52 -13.70
C GLY A 122 4.95 -0.47 -12.69
N THR A 123 5.85 0.43 -13.06
CA THR A 123 6.23 1.57 -12.21
C THR A 123 5.21 2.72 -12.25
N PHE A 124 4.33 2.75 -13.26
CA PHE A 124 3.32 3.80 -13.47
C PHE A 124 2.04 3.54 -12.66
N GLY A 125 2.13 3.64 -11.34
CA GLY A 125 0.99 3.55 -10.42
C GLY A 125 0.56 2.11 -10.08
N ASN A 126 -0.37 2.00 -9.14
CA ASN A 126 -0.77 0.71 -8.55
C ASN A 126 -1.50 -0.20 -9.53
N VAL A 127 -2.41 0.37 -10.34
CA VAL A 127 -3.17 -0.39 -11.35
C VAL A 127 -2.23 -0.98 -12.41
N ALA A 128 -1.28 -0.21 -12.93
CA ALA A 128 -0.29 -0.70 -13.89
C ALA A 128 0.63 -1.76 -13.27
N SER A 129 1.08 -1.55 -12.02
CA SER A 129 1.86 -2.54 -11.26
C SER A 129 1.11 -3.87 -11.06
N ALA A 130 -0.20 -3.82 -10.78
CA ALA A 130 -1.04 -5.01 -10.65
C ALA A 130 -1.17 -5.75 -11.99
N ALA A 131 -1.50 -5.00 -13.06
CA ALA A 131 -1.71 -5.56 -14.39
C ALA A 131 -0.45 -6.20 -14.98
N THR A 132 0.68 -5.50 -14.90
CA THR A 132 1.96 -5.96 -15.46
C THR A 132 2.59 -7.11 -14.69
N LEU A 133 2.36 -7.22 -13.37
CA LEU A 133 2.72 -8.42 -12.62
C LEU A 133 1.98 -9.64 -13.19
N GLN A 134 0.66 -9.54 -13.35
CA GLN A 134 -0.11 -10.64 -13.91
C GLN A 134 0.34 -10.92 -15.35
N GLY A 135 0.60 -9.89 -16.15
CA GLY A 135 1.23 -10.06 -17.46
C GLY A 135 2.52 -10.87 -17.42
N ALA A 136 3.44 -10.54 -16.51
CA ALA A 136 4.75 -11.20 -16.43
C ALA A 136 4.65 -12.62 -15.86
N VAL A 137 3.77 -12.86 -14.89
CA VAL A 137 3.46 -14.20 -14.38
C VAL A 137 2.94 -15.08 -15.52
N TYR A 138 1.96 -14.59 -16.26
CA TYR A 138 1.33 -15.35 -17.33
C TYR A 138 2.22 -15.51 -18.55
N LEU A 139 3.08 -14.53 -18.83
CA LEU A 139 4.14 -14.61 -19.84
C LEU A 139 5.06 -15.82 -19.59
N ILE A 140 5.55 -15.97 -18.36
CA ILE A 140 6.44 -17.07 -18.00
C ILE A 140 5.70 -18.40 -17.98
N VAL A 141 4.44 -18.41 -17.52
CA VAL A 141 3.58 -19.60 -17.53
C VAL A 141 3.27 -20.06 -18.96
N GLY A 142 2.93 -19.15 -19.87
CA GLY A 142 2.68 -19.44 -21.29
C GLY A 142 3.93 -19.95 -21.99
N TRP A 143 5.10 -19.38 -21.68
CA TRP A 143 6.39 -19.85 -22.18
C TRP A 143 6.73 -21.28 -21.72
N GLY A 144 6.32 -21.65 -20.50
CA GLY A 144 6.62 -22.95 -19.90
C GLY A 144 5.64 -24.09 -20.20
N LEU A 145 4.37 -23.80 -20.47
CA LEU A 145 3.32 -24.82 -20.59
C LEU A 145 3.20 -25.49 -21.97
N ALA A 146 3.65 -24.83 -23.05
CA ALA A 146 3.72 -25.39 -24.40
C ALA A 146 2.45 -26.17 -24.82
N LEU A 147 1.30 -25.47 -24.86
CA LEU A 147 0.02 -26.13 -25.13
C LEU A 147 -0.16 -26.43 -26.63
N PRO A 148 -0.83 -27.55 -26.97
CA PRO A 148 -1.00 -27.96 -28.36
C PRO A 148 -1.84 -26.93 -29.15
N PRO A 149 -1.60 -26.80 -30.47
CA PRO A 149 -2.40 -25.93 -31.32
C PRO A 149 -3.89 -26.35 -31.33
N PRO A 150 -4.83 -25.41 -31.56
CA PRO A 150 -4.59 -24.03 -31.97
C PRO A 150 -4.23 -23.09 -30.81
N GLU A 151 -3.26 -22.20 -31.05
CA GLU A 151 -2.67 -21.31 -30.05
C GLU A 151 -3.66 -20.32 -29.42
N TRP A 152 -4.77 -20.01 -30.10
CA TRP A 152 -5.78 -19.07 -29.58
C TRP A 152 -6.68 -19.68 -28.50
N ARG A 153 -6.77 -21.02 -28.42
CA ARG A 153 -7.72 -21.71 -27.54
C ARG A 153 -7.42 -21.46 -26.05
N ALA A 154 -6.16 -21.58 -25.64
CA ALA A 154 -5.79 -21.41 -24.24
C ALA A 154 -5.94 -19.95 -23.75
N PRO A 155 -5.46 -18.92 -24.48
CA PRO A 155 -5.76 -17.51 -24.19
C PRO A 155 -7.25 -17.21 -24.13
N LEU A 156 -8.07 -17.82 -24.99
CA LEU A 156 -9.52 -17.62 -24.99
C LEU A 156 -10.18 -18.19 -23.72
N LEU A 157 -9.79 -19.39 -23.28
CA LEU A 157 -10.27 -19.98 -22.02
C LEU A 157 -9.84 -19.16 -20.81
N LEU A 158 -8.61 -18.65 -20.81
CA LEU A 158 -8.10 -17.71 -19.81
C LEU A 158 -8.94 -16.42 -19.76
N ALA A 159 -9.20 -15.83 -20.92
CA ALA A 159 -10.03 -14.63 -21.03
C ALA A 159 -11.46 -14.89 -20.52
N ALA A 160 -12.05 -16.03 -20.89
CA ALA A 160 -13.37 -16.44 -20.42
C ALA A 160 -13.42 -16.58 -18.89
N GLY A 161 -12.39 -17.16 -18.28
CA GLY A 161 -12.24 -17.24 -16.82
C GLY A 161 -12.19 -15.88 -16.13
N GLY A 162 -11.40 -14.96 -16.69
CA GLY A 162 -11.29 -13.59 -16.16
C GLY A 162 -12.61 -12.83 -16.28
N ILE A 163 -13.27 -12.91 -17.44
CA ILE A 163 -14.57 -12.28 -17.69
C ILE A 163 -15.64 -12.86 -16.76
N PHE A 164 -15.69 -14.19 -16.60
CA PHE A 164 -16.62 -14.85 -15.68
C PHE A 164 -16.44 -14.37 -14.24
N SER A 165 -15.20 -14.26 -13.78
CA SER A 165 -14.91 -13.71 -12.45
C SER A 165 -15.36 -12.26 -12.33
N VAL A 166 -15.17 -11.42 -13.36
CA VAL A 166 -15.70 -10.04 -13.39
C VAL A 166 -17.23 -10.03 -13.36
N MET A 167 -17.90 -10.92 -14.08
CA MET A 167 -19.37 -11.04 -14.05
C MET A 167 -19.89 -11.41 -12.66
N LEU A 168 -19.26 -12.38 -11.98
CA LEU A 168 -19.61 -12.72 -10.60
C LEU A 168 -19.43 -11.53 -9.65
N MET A 169 -18.39 -10.73 -9.86
CA MET A 169 -18.18 -9.50 -9.09
C MET A 169 -19.26 -8.45 -9.39
N ALA A 170 -19.67 -8.33 -10.66
CA ALA A 170 -20.71 -7.40 -11.10
C ALA A 170 -22.08 -7.71 -10.47
N ILE A 171 -22.40 -8.97 -10.18
CA ILE A 171 -23.64 -9.35 -9.47
C ILE A 171 -23.73 -8.66 -8.10
N HIS A 172 -22.62 -8.54 -7.38
CA HIS A 172 -22.58 -7.83 -6.10
C HIS A 172 -22.72 -6.33 -6.26
N TRP A 173 -22.05 -5.76 -7.27
CA TRP A 173 -22.15 -4.33 -7.57
C TRP A 173 -23.57 -3.94 -7.96
N LEU A 174 -24.27 -4.79 -8.70
CA LEU A 174 -25.66 -4.58 -9.08
C LEU A 174 -26.62 -4.67 -7.88
N ARG A 175 -26.33 -5.54 -6.91
CA ARG A 175 -27.10 -5.66 -5.66
C ARG A 175 -26.87 -4.51 -4.68
N HIS A 176 -25.71 -3.86 -4.76
CA HIS A 176 -25.32 -2.78 -3.85
C HIS A 176 -24.75 -1.57 -4.61
N PRO A 177 -25.56 -0.88 -5.43
CA PRO A 177 -25.12 0.33 -6.11
C PRO A 177 -24.69 1.39 -5.07
N GLY A 178 -23.58 2.07 -5.32
CA GLY A 178 -23.09 3.13 -4.43
C GLY A 178 -22.43 2.68 -3.12
N ALA A 179 -22.17 1.38 -2.92
CA ALA A 179 -21.62 0.90 -1.64
C ALA A 179 -20.20 1.40 -1.37
N ALA A 180 -19.35 1.52 -2.40
CA ALA A 180 -17.98 2.01 -2.23
C ALA A 180 -17.96 3.46 -1.73
N GLU A 181 -18.83 4.31 -2.29
CA GLU A 181 -19.02 5.70 -1.91
C GLU A 181 -19.59 5.79 -0.50
N ARG A 182 -20.61 5.00 -0.20
CA ARG A 182 -21.26 4.91 1.11
C ARG A 182 -20.30 4.45 2.22
N ASP A 183 -19.51 3.42 1.96
CA ASP A 183 -18.51 2.90 2.89
C ASP A 183 -17.41 3.93 3.16
N ALA A 184 -17.00 4.69 2.14
CA ALA A 184 -16.02 5.75 2.28
C ALA A 184 -16.55 6.92 3.15
N VAL A 185 -17.82 7.31 2.98
CA VAL A 185 -18.46 8.30 3.86
C VAL A 185 -18.59 7.74 5.29
N ALA A 186 -19.07 6.52 5.46
CA ALA A 186 -19.21 5.88 6.77
C ALA A 186 -17.87 5.79 7.51
N ALA A 187 -16.77 5.56 6.79
CA ALA A 187 -15.43 5.52 7.36
C ALA A 187 -15.03 6.85 8.02
N ILE A 188 -15.44 8.01 7.49
CA ILE A 188 -15.16 9.31 8.12
C ILE A 188 -15.79 9.38 9.52
N TYR A 189 -17.10 9.11 9.62
CA TYR A 189 -17.83 9.13 10.90
C TYR A 189 -17.33 8.06 11.88
N GLN A 190 -16.90 6.90 11.37
CA GLN A 190 -16.25 5.87 12.19
C GLN A 190 -14.89 6.35 12.73
N GLN A 191 -14.08 7.03 11.93
CA GLN A 191 -12.80 7.57 12.40
C GLN A 191 -12.98 8.75 13.35
N LEU A 192 -14.01 9.58 13.17
CA LEU A 192 -14.38 10.61 14.15
C LEU A 192 -14.71 10.00 15.51
N ALA A 193 -15.49 8.90 15.53
CA ALA A 193 -15.75 8.14 16.75
C ALA A 193 -14.45 7.60 17.37
N ASN A 194 -13.55 7.03 16.56
CA ASN A 194 -12.26 6.54 17.05
C ASN A 194 -11.38 7.66 17.63
N VAL A 195 -11.45 8.90 17.11
CA VAL A 195 -10.71 10.04 17.67
C VAL A 195 -11.25 10.40 19.06
N LEU A 196 -12.58 10.40 19.24
CA LEU A 196 -13.21 10.62 20.54
C LEU A 196 -12.85 9.52 21.53
N ASP A 197 -12.97 8.26 21.14
CA ASP A 197 -12.65 7.08 21.97
C ASP A 197 -11.15 7.01 22.33
N ALA A 198 -10.28 7.49 21.44
CA ALA A 198 -8.85 7.54 21.70
C ALA A 198 -8.45 8.73 22.58
N SER A 199 -9.32 9.74 22.78
CA SER A 199 -9.02 10.98 23.51
C SER A 199 -8.41 10.70 24.89
N GLY A 200 -7.41 11.50 25.28
CA GLY A 200 -6.66 11.28 26.52
C GLY A 200 -5.67 10.11 26.51
N THR A 201 -5.46 9.44 25.36
CA THR A 201 -4.46 8.38 25.21
C THR A 201 -3.39 8.72 24.15
N PRO A 202 -2.21 8.08 24.18
CA PRO A 202 -1.21 8.23 23.11
C PRO A 202 -1.71 7.83 21.71
N ARG A 203 -2.84 7.12 21.62
CA ARG A 203 -3.43 6.66 20.35
C ARG A 203 -4.18 7.75 19.59
N VAL A 204 -4.54 8.90 20.22
CA VAL A 204 -5.23 10.02 19.54
C VAL A 204 -4.53 10.44 18.26
N ARG A 205 -3.20 10.54 18.29
CA ARG A 205 -2.41 10.94 17.12
C ARG A 205 -2.58 9.98 15.95
N LEU A 206 -2.67 8.68 16.23
CA LEU A 206 -2.91 7.67 15.20
C LEU A 206 -4.35 7.75 14.67
N ALA A 207 -5.33 7.97 15.56
CA ALA A 207 -6.73 8.15 15.18
C ALA A 207 -6.98 9.42 14.33
N ARG A 208 -6.27 10.52 14.61
CA ARG A 208 -6.34 11.75 13.80
C ARG A 208 -5.80 11.52 12.38
N ARG A 209 -4.66 10.83 12.26
CA ARG A 209 -4.12 10.46 10.94
C ARG A 209 -5.04 9.51 10.18
N SER A 210 -5.66 8.53 10.86
CA SER A 210 -6.61 7.64 10.19
C SER A 210 -7.87 8.39 9.72
N LEU A 211 -8.31 9.42 10.46
CA LEU A 211 -9.38 10.33 10.03
C LEU A 211 -8.99 11.13 8.79
N GLU A 212 -7.81 11.75 8.76
CA GLU A 212 -7.32 12.49 7.58
C GLU A 212 -7.25 11.59 6.34
N ASN A 213 -6.74 10.37 6.50
CA ASN A 213 -6.69 9.37 5.44
C ASN A 213 -8.09 8.94 4.97
N ALA A 214 -9.05 8.80 5.89
CA ALA A 214 -10.43 8.45 5.55
C ALA A 214 -11.12 9.57 4.77
N ILE A 215 -10.91 10.84 5.16
CA ILE A 215 -11.40 12.02 4.43
C ILE A 215 -10.81 12.02 3.03
N ALA A 216 -9.48 11.96 2.89
CA ALA A 216 -8.82 11.95 1.59
C ALA A 216 -9.32 10.81 0.69
N ALA A 217 -9.47 9.60 1.24
CA ALA A 217 -9.99 8.44 0.51
C ALA A 217 -11.45 8.64 0.06
N ALA A 218 -12.29 9.29 0.86
CA ALA A 218 -13.68 9.60 0.49
C ALA A 218 -13.75 10.62 -0.66
N TYR A 219 -12.95 11.69 -0.61
CA TYR A 219 -12.85 12.66 -1.72
C TYR A 219 -12.40 11.99 -3.02
N ASP A 220 -11.32 11.20 -2.97
CA ASP A 220 -10.80 10.50 -4.15
C ASP A 220 -11.82 9.49 -4.70
N THR A 221 -12.51 8.75 -3.83
CA THR A 221 -13.56 7.80 -4.24
C THR A 221 -14.70 8.52 -4.95
N LEU A 222 -15.21 9.61 -4.37
CA LEU A 222 -16.35 10.33 -4.92
C LEU A 222 -16.05 11.02 -6.24
N LEU A 223 -14.87 11.62 -6.36
CA LEU A 223 -14.46 12.35 -7.58
C LEU A 223 -14.09 11.39 -8.72
N THR A 224 -13.52 10.24 -8.39
CA THR A 224 -13.34 9.15 -9.37
C THR A 224 -14.71 8.61 -9.84
N ALA A 225 -15.70 8.54 -8.93
CA ALA A 225 -17.04 8.10 -9.28
C ALA A 225 -17.71 9.13 -10.22
N ARG A 226 -17.59 10.42 -9.91
CA ARG A 226 -18.06 11.54 -10.77
C ARG A 226 -17.48 11.46 -12.18
N ALA A 227 -16.17 11.27 -12.31
CA ALA A 227 -15.51 11.19 -13.63
C ALA A 227 -15.97 9.99 -14.46
N SER A 228 -16.54 8.97 -13.83
CA SER A 228 -16.87 7.70 -14.46
C SER A 228 -18.36 7.45 -14.69
N THR A 229 -19.28 8.26 -14.14
CA THR A 229 -20.71 7.93 -14.10
C THR A 229 -21.59 8.98 -14.80
N ALA A 230 -22.47 8.52 -15.69
CA ALA A 230 -23.45 9.38 -16.39
C ALA A 230 -24.84 9.39 -15.70
N SER A 231 -25.13 8.44 -14.81
CA SER A 231 -26.40 8.27 -14.09
C SER A 231 -26.17 8.14 -12.57
N GLY A 232 -27.18 8.47 -11.74
CA GLY A 232 -27.06 8.39 -10.28
C GLY A 232 -26.43 9.63 -9.61
N TRP A 233 -26.55 10.80 -10.26
CA TRP A 233 -26.06 12.08 -9.75
C TRP A 233 -26.62 12.41 -8.37
N ASP A 234 -27.91 12.15 -8.12
CA ASP A 234 -28.56 12.41 -6.83
C ASP A 234 -27.92 11.63 -5.66
N VAL A 235 -27.48 10.39 -5.92
CA VAL A 235 -26.80 9.56 -4.92
C VAL A 235 -25.40 10.13 -4.64
N LEU A 236 -24.67 10.52 -5.68
CA LEU A 236 -23.35 11.13 -5.54
C LEU A 236 -23.43 12.52 -4.87
N GLU A 237 -24.46 13.31 -5.15
CA GLU A 237 -24.70 14.60 -4.49
C GLU A 237 -25.04 14.42 -3.02
N ARG A 238 -25.89 13.46 -2.68
CA ARG A 238 -26.17 13.10 -1.28
C ARG A 238 -24.89 12.71 -0.55
N ARG A 239 -24.02 11.91 -1.17
CA ARG A 239 -22.73 11.53 -0.55
C ARG A 239 -21.75 12.69 -0.48
N ALA A 240 -21.69 13.57 -1.48
CA ALA A 240 -20.89 14.79 -1.43
C ALA A 240 -21.33 15.70 -0.28
N ALA A 241 -22.65 15.88 -0.09
CA ALA A 241 -23.21 16.63 1.02
C ALA A 241 -22.80 16.01 2.38
N GLN A 242 -22.85 14.69 2.51
CA GLN A 242 -22.41 13.99 3.73
C GLN A 242 -20.90 14.12 4.01
N ILE A 243 -20.05 14.25 2.99
CA ILE A 243 -18.62 14.55 3.16
C ILE A 243 -18.42 15.99 3.61
N LEU A 244 -19.09 16.96 2.98
CA LEU A 244 -19.02 18.38 3.36
C LEU A 244 -19.55 18.59 4.80
N ALA A 245 -20.61 17.87 5.17
CA ALA A 245 -21.17 17.87 6.53
C ALA A 245 -20.17 17.40 7.60
N ALA A 246 -19.18 16.59 7.22
CA ALA A 246 -18.17 16.09 8.16
C ALA A 246 -17.14 17.15 8.55
N GLU A 247 -16.98 18.24 7.78
CA GLU A 247 -15.99 19.29 8.04
C GLU A 247 -16.23 20.02 9.39
N PRO A 248 -17.43 20.59 9.67
CA PRO A 248 -17.68 21.21 10.98
C PRO A 248 -17.62 20.20 12.12
N VAL A 249 -18.06 18.96 11.90
CA VAL A 249 -17.99 17.89 12.92
C VAL A 249 -16.53 17.52 13.21
N THR A 250 -15.67 17.49 12.19
CA THR A 250 -14.23 17.23 12.32
C THR A 250 -13.56 18.32 13.15
N ALA A 251 -13.84 19.60 12.86
CA ALA A 251 -13.30 20.71 13.64
C ALA A 251 -13.70 20.62 15.12
N ALA A 252 -14.97 20.32 15.41
CA ALA A 252 -15.46 20.17 16.78
C ALA A 252 -14.82 18.97 17.51
N VAL A 253 -14.71 17.81 16.86
CA VAL A 253 -14.07 16.61 17.44
C VAL A 253 -12.58 16.85 17.70
N ILE A 254 -11.88 17.53 16.79
CA ILE A 254 -10.46 17.88 16.97
C ILE A 254 -10.29 18.83 18.16
N GLY A 255 -11.15 19.85 18.28
CA GLY A 255 -11.15 20.79 19.40
C GLY A 255 -11.38 20.09 20.74
N LEU A 256 -12.35 19.18 20.83
CA LEU A 256 -12.57 18.37 22.05
C LEU A 256 -11.35 17.49 22.37
N ALA A 257 -10.74 16.88 21.36
CA ALA A 257 -9.56 16.03 21.55
C ALA A 257 -8.28 16.81 21.89
N GLN A 258 -8.23 18.14 21.69
CA GLN A 258 -7.08 18.98 22.08
C GLN A 258 -6.98 19.17 23.60
N VAL A 259 -8.10 19.07 24.33
CA VAL A 259 -8.16 19.19 25.81
C VAL A 259 -7.32 18.10 26.49
N GLY A 260 -7.04 16.99 25.80
CA GLY A 260 -6.12 15.95 26.29
C GLY A 260 -6.71 15.07 27.39
N GLN A 261 -7.99 15.20 27.71
CA GLN A 261 -8.70 14.36 28.67
C GLN A 261 -9.51 13.25 27.98
N PRO A 262 -9.73 12.10 28.64
CA PRO A 262 -10.62 11.07 28.15
C PRO A 262 -12.05 11.61 28.05
N LEU A 263 -12.66 11.41 26.89
CA LEU A 263 -14.02 11.89 26.61
C LEU A 263 -15.06 10.81 26.92
N PRO A 264 -16.31 11.18 27.24
CA PRO A 264 -17.38 10.23 27.52
C PRO A 264 -17.68 9.29 26.33
N ALA A 265 -17.76 7.98 26.60
CA ALA A 265 -18.11 6.95 25.61
C ALA A 265 -19.44 7.18 24.84
N PRO A 266 -20.49 7.84 25.40
CA PRO A 266 -21.67 8.21 24.62
C PRO A 266 -21.38 9.01 23.35
N LEU A 267 -20.38 9.90 23.36
CA LEU A 267 -20.04 10.75 22.20
C LEU A 267 -19.52 9.90 21.02
N GLY A 268 -18.58 8.98 21.30
CA GLY A 268 -18.07 8.04 20.30
C GLY A 268 -19.16 7.10 19.78
N ARG A 269 -20.02 6.58 20.68
CA ARG A 269 -21.15 5.71 20.30
C ARG A 269 -22.15 6.40 19.38
N ALA A 270 -22.43 7.69 19.58
CA ALA A 270 -23.33 8.47 18.73
C ALA A 270 -22.78 8.60 17.30
N LEU A 271 -21.52 9.01 17.13
CA LEU A 271 -20.89 9.10 15.80
C LEU A 271 -20.73 7.72 15.14
N TYR A 272 -20.46 6.67 15.92
CA TYR A 272 -20.42 5.30 15.42
C TYR A 272 -21.82 4.80 14.99
N ALA A 273 -22.89 5.22 15.66
CA ALA A 273 -24.26 4.94 15.23
C ALA A 273 -24.58 5.62 13.90
N MET A 274 -24.19 6.89 13.71
CA MET A 274 -24.28 7.58 12.43
C MET A 274 -23.51 6.84 11.33
N ALA A 275 -22.27 6.43 11.59
CA ALA A 275 -21.46 5.64 10.65
C ALA A 275 -22.17 4.35 10.22
N ARG A 276 -22.80 3.63 11.17
CA ARG A 276 -23.58 2.41 10.88
C ARG A 276 -24.85 2.70 10.07
N SER A 277 -25.55 3.81 10.34
CA SER A 277 -26.72 4.21 9.57
C SER A 277 -26.32 4.56 8.13
N ILE A 278 -25.23 5.31 7.94
CA ILE A 278 -24.67 5.62 6.62
C ILE A 278 -24.30 4.33 5.90
N ALA A 279 -23.52 3.43 6.52
CA ALA A 279 -23.09 2.17 5.91
C ALA A 279 -24.26 1.27 5.47
N ARG A 280 -25.38 1.29 6.20
CA ARG A 280 -26.59 0.52 5.88
C ARG A 280 -27.61 1.26 5.01
N ASP A 281 -27.35 2.52 4.68
CA ASP A 281 -28.29 3.42 4.01
C ASP A 281 -29.63 3.60 4.75
N HIS A 282 -29.56 3.63 6.08
CA HIS A 282 -30.68 3.96 6.95
C HIS A 282 -30.72 5.47 7.26
N PRO A 283 -31.91 6.02 7.61
CA PRO A 283 -32.02 7.42 8.03
C PRO A 283 -31.08 7.72 9.21
N ILE A 284 -30.37 8.84 9.11
CA ILE A 284 -29.42 9.29 10.12
C ILE A 284 -30.21 10.05 11.19
N ASN A 285 -30.15 9.57 12.44
CA ASN A 285 -30.73 10.28 13.57
C ASN A 285 -29.70 11.27 14.12
N VAL A 286 -29.70 12.49 13.58
CA VAL A 286 -28.76 13.55 13.96
C VAL A 286 -29.12 14.16 15.31
N SER A 287 -30.41 14.31 15.61
CA SER A 287 -30.87 14.83 16.91
C SER A 287 -30.39 13.96 18.06
N ALA A 288 -30.50 12.63 17.98
CA ALA A 288 -29.97 11.74 19.01
C ALA A 288 -28.46 11.89 19.24
N ALA A 289 -27.69 12.24 18.20
CA ALA A 289 -26.26 12.51 18.34
C ALA A 289 -25.99 13.89 18.94
N ALA A 290 -26.80 14.90 18.62
CA ALA A 290 -26.73 16.24 19.19
C ALA A 290 -27.18 16.26 20.67
N ASP A 291 -28.22 15.51 21.02
CA ASP A 291 -28.69 15.30 22.40
C ASP A 291 -27.58 14.64 23.23
N ALA A 292 -26.97 13.58 22.72
CA ALA A 292 -25.83 12.94 23.38
C ALA A 292 -24.64 13.90 23.56
N ALA A 293 -24.40 14.81 22.62
CA ALA A 293 -23.37 15.84 22.75
C ALA A 293 -23.74 16.89 23.82
N THR A 294 -25.00 17.28 23.89
CA THR A 294 -25.53 18.24 24.88
C THR A 294 -25.47 17.65 26.29
N ASP A 295 -25.95 16.42 26.48
CA ASP A 295 -25.96 15.69 27.75
C ASP A 295 -24.55 15.49 28.33
N ASN A 296 -23.54 15.42 27.45
CA ASN A 296 -22.14 15.21 27.82
C ASN A 296 -21.30 16.49 27.75
N HIS A 297 -21.94 17.67 27.84
CA HIS A 297 -21.27 18.98 27.93
C HIS A 297 -20.34 19.30 26.75
N ALA A 298 -20.72 18.89 25.53
CA ALA A 298 -19.97 19.15 24.29
C ALA A 298 -20.75 20.08 23.33
N PRO A 299 -20.99 21.36 23.70
CA PRO A 299 -21.87 22.27 22.94
C PRO A 299 -21.31 22.59 21.54
N ALA A 300 -19.99 22.63 21.37
CA ALA A 300 -19.36 22.83 20.06
C ALA A 300 -19.67 21.67 19.09
N LEU A 301 -19.74 20.44 19.60
CA LEU A 301 -20.10 19.26 18.79
C LEU A 301 -21.59 19.22 18.50
N ALA A 302 -22.45 19.57 19.46
CA ALA A 302 -23.90 19.70 19.25
C ALA A 302 -24.21 20.75 18.17
N ALA A 303 -23.59 21.94 18.26
CA ALA A 303 -23.75 23.00 17.26
C ALA A 303 -23.22 22.58 15.87
N ALA A 304 -22.10 21.85 15.81
CA ALA A 304 -21.59 21.31 14.56
C ALA A 304 -22.53 20.27 13.93
N LEU A 305 -23.14 19.39 14.74
CA LEU A 305 -24.10 18.39 14.29
C LEU A 305 -25.39 19.04 13.76
N HIS A 306 -25.93 20.05 14.45
CA HIS A 306 -27.08 20.81 13.95
C HIS A 306 -26.77 21.55 12.65
N ARG A 307 -25.56 22.10 12.50
CA ARG A 307 -25.13 22.75 11.25
C ARG A 307 -24.96 21.74 10.10
N ALA A 308 -24.58 20.51 10.42
CA ALA A 308 -24.41 19.41 9.48
C ALA A 308 -25.73 18.70 9.12
N GLU A 309 -26.76 18.81 9.97
CA GLU A 309 -28.05 18.12 9.83
C GLU A 309 -28.71 18.29 8.45
N PRO A 310 -28.79 19.50 7.85
CA PRO A 310 -29.44 19.67 6.56
C PRO A 310 -28.74 18.93 5.42
N LEU A 311 -27.41 18.89 5.45
CA LEU A 311 -26.57 18.18 4.47
C LEU A 311 -26.59 16.67 4.68
N LEU A 312 -26.73 16.22 5.94
CA LEU A 312 -26.80 14.80 6.30
C LEU A 312 -28.14 14.15 5.94
N THR A 313 -29.23 14.89 6.13
CA THR A 313 -30.61 14.44 5.92
C THR A 313 -31.14 14.76 4.53
N GLY A 314 -30.49 15.67 3.80
CA GLY A 314 -30.91 16.10 2.47
C GLY A 314 -32.12 17.04 2.48
N THR A 315 -32.39 17.72 3.60
CA THR A 315 -33.56 18.59 3.78
C THR A 315 -33.39 19.98 3.15
N VAL A 316 -32.15 20.39 2.83
CA VAL A 316 -31.87 21.68 2.15
C VAL A 316 -31.11 21.42 0.85
N HIS A 317 -31.66 21.93 -0.26
CA HIS A 317 -30.92 22.04 -1.52
C HIS A 317 -29.91 23.17 -1.34
N ALA A 318 -28.61 22.82 -1.27
CA ALA A 318 -27.56 23.83 -1.21
C ALA A 318 -27.67 24.78 -2.41
N ALA A 319 -27.40 26.08 -2.20
CA ALA A 319 -27.42 27.09 -3.28
C ALA A 319 -26.48 26.74 -4.44
N GLU A 320 -25.53 25.86 -4.19
CA GLU A 320 -24.67 25.27 -5.21
C GLU A 320 -24.62 23.74 -5.05
N PRO A 321 -24.64 22.97 -6.15
CA PRO A 321 -24.60 21.51 -6.10
C PRO A 321 -23.41 21.00 -5.29
N PRO A 322 -23.62 20.10 -4.30
CA PRO A 322 -22.58 19.63 -3.38
C PRO A 322 -21.35 19.04 -4.07
N LEU A 323 -21.52 18.40 -5.24
CA LEU A 323 -20.42 17.87 -6.05
C LEU A 323 -19.50 18.97 -6.62
N VAL A 324 -20.04 20.15 -6.93
CA VAL A 324 -19.29 21.30 -7.45
C VAL A 324 -18.59 22.04 -6.32
N ALA A 325 -19.24 22.16 -5.15
CA ALA A 325 -18.58 22.59 -3.92
C ALA A 325 -17.41 21.67 -3.56
N LEU A 326 -17.63 20.36 -3.53
CA LEU A 326 -16.60 19.38 -3.20
C LEU A 326 -15.43 19.39 -4.19
N ALA A 327 -15.70 19.50 -5.49
CA ALA A 327 -14.65 19.62 -6.50
C ALA A 327 -13.87 20.93 -6.42
N ARG A 328 -14.50 22.06 -6.07
CA ARG A 328 -13.78 23.33 -5.84
C ARG A 328 -12.96 23.30 -4.55
N HIS A 329 -13.49 22.72 -3.47
CA HIS A 329 -12.69 22.48 -2.25
C HIS A 329 -11.46 21.60 -2.56
N GLN A 330 -11.57 20.63 -3.47
CA GLN A 330 -10.39 19.87 -3.92
C GLN A 330 -9.51 20.66 -4.90
N ALA A 331 -10.07 21.44 -5.83
CA ALA A 331 -9.32 22.18 -6.85
C ALA A 331 -8.60 23.42 -6.31
N ARG A 332 -9.08 23.99 -5.20
CA ARG A 332 -8.37 25.00 -4.39
C ARG A 332 -7.25 24.38 -3.56
N ALA A 333 -7.11 23.04 -3.59
CA ALA A 333 -5.82 22.46 -3.27
C ALA A 333 -4.81 22.83 -4.33
N PRO A 334 -3.56 23.18 -3.96
CA PRO A 334 -2.51 23.29 -4.96
C PRO A 334 -2.45 21.96 -5.71
N ALA A 335 -2.89 21.97 -6.96
CA ALA A 335 -2.65 20.89 -7.86
C ALA A 335 -1.13 20.88 -8.08
N HIS A 336 -0.40 20.13 -7.26
CA HIS A 336 0.93 19.73 -7.67
C HIS A 336 0.71 18.97 -8.99
N PRO A 337 1.35 19.35 -10.11
CA PRO A 337 0.98 18.84 -11.42
C PRO A 337 1.04 17.32 -11.39
N ARG A 338 -0.12 16.67 -11.42
CA ARG A 338 -0.24 15.19 -11.45
C ARG A 338 0.34 14.59 -12.73
N TRP A 339 0.85 15.43 -13.64
CA TRP A 339 1.12 15.12 -15.04
C TRP A 339 2.37 15.83 -15.60
N MET A 340 3.43 15.99 -14.80
CA MET A 340 4.77 16.09 -15.38
C MET A 340 5.50 14.78 -15.16
N PRO A 341 5.52 13.85 -16.14
CA PRO A 341 6.45 12.75 -16.10
C PRO A 341 7.85 13.36 -16.23
N LYS A 342 8.51 13.61 -15.09
CA LYS A 342 9.98 13.73 -15.05
C LYS A 342 10.52 12.36 -15.47
N TRP A 343 10.75 12.24 -16.77
CA TRP A 343 11.26 11.08 -17.49
C TRP A 343 12.66 10.69 -16.98
N PRO A 344 12.95 9.39 -16.79
CA PRO A 344 12.62 8.56 -15.64
C PRO A 344 13.56 8.85 -14.44
N TRP A 345 13.02 8.74 -13.23
CA TRP A 345 13.78 8.89 -11.98
C TRP A 345 14.93 7.86 -11.86
N PRO A 346 16.00 8.18 -11.12
CA PRO A 346 17.05 7.23 -10.77
C PRO A 346 16.52 5.95 -10.09
N ASP A 347 15.40 6.02 -9.36
CA ASP A 347 14.80 4.86 -8.68
C ASP A 347 14.19 3.82 -9.65
N VAL A 348 13.59 4.28 -10.75
CA VAL A 348 12.99 3.40 -11.77
C VAL A 348 14.10 2.64 -12.49
N TRP A 349 15.14 3.33 -12.96
CA TRP A 349 16.29 2.70 -13.62
C TRP A 349 16.97 1.65 -12.74
N ARG A 350 17.18 1.94 -11.45
CA ARG A 350 17.75 0.98 -10.50
C ARG A 350 16.88 -0.27 -10.36
N TYR A 351 15.57 -0.08 -10.24
CA TYR A 351 14.62 -1.19 -10.19
C TYR A 351 14.71 -2.06 -11.46
N LEU A 352 14.71 -1.45 -12.65
CA LEU A 352 14.83 -2.17 -13.93
C LEU A 352 16.14 -2.96 -14.05
N VAL A 353 17.28 -2.35 -13.70
CA VAL A 353 18.59 -3.01 -13.73
C VAL A 353 18.62 -4.18 -12.76
N ARG A 354 18.09 -3.99 -11.55
CA ARG A 354 18.06 -5.01 -10.49
C ARG A 354 17.20 -6.21 -10.87
N ILE A 355 15.96 -6.00 -11.33
CA ILE A 355 15.11 -7.10 -11.79
C ILE A 355 15.68 -7.74 -13.06
N GLY A 356 16.22 -6.93 -13.98
CA GLY A 356 16.86 -7.41 -15.19
C GLY A 356 18.01 -8.38 -14.93
N LEU A 357 18.91 -8.01 -14.01
CA LEU A 357 20.04 -8.85 -13.62
C LEU A 357 19.58 -10.14 -12.93
N CYS A 358 18.60 -10.08 -12.03
CA CYS A 358 18.05 -11.27 -11.37
C CYS A 358 17.41 -12.24 -12.38
N VAL A 359 16.63 -11.73 -13.34
CA VAL A 359 16.00 -12.57 -14.37
C VAL A 359 17.06 -13.14 -15.31
N LEU A 360 18.08 -12.37 -15.68
CA LEU A 360 19.19 -12.87 -16.49
C LEU A 360 19.93 -14.03 -15.79
N VAL A 361 20.27 -13.87 -14.51
CA VAL A 361 20.91 -14.93 -13.71
C VAL A 361 19.98 -16.14 -13.56
N ALA A 362 18.68 -15.93 -13.41
CA ALA A 362 17.70 -17.03 -13.40
C ALA A 362 17.67 -17.79 -14.73
N GLN A 363 17.74 -17.09 -15.87
CA GLN A 363 17.80 -17.72 -17.19
C GLN A 363 19.11 -18.48 -17.41
N ILE A 364 20.26 -17.95 -16.96
CA ILE A 364 21.54 -18.68 -16.98
C ILE A 364 21.47 -19.94 -16.12
N PHE A 365 20.88 -19.85 -14.93
CA PHE A 365 20.67 -21.00 -14.06
C PHE A 365 19.84 -22.10 -14.73
N ILE A 366 18.77 -21.72 -15.44
CA ILE A 366 17.95 -22.66 -16.24
C ILE A 366 18.81 -23.35 -17.31
N ALA A 367 19.59 -22.57 -18.06
CA ALA A 367 20.42 -23.09 -19.15
C ALA A 367 21.50 -24.07 -18.67
N VAL A 368 22.07 -23.86 -17.47
CA VAL A 368 23.15 -24.68 -16.92
C VAL A 368 22.63 -25.96 -16.22
N THR A 369 21.53 -25.86 -15.47
CA THR A 369 21.06 -26.97 -14.64
C THR A 369 20.27 -28.03 -15.41
N ALA A 370 19.79 -27.70 -16.62
CA ALA A 370 18.98 -28.58 -17.47
C ALA A 370 17.79 -29.25 -16.73
N LEU A 371 17.35 -28.67 -15.62
CA LEU A 371 16.30 -29.23 -14.78
C LEU A 371 14.97 -29.21 -15.56
N PRO A 372 14.17 -30.29 -15.46
CA PRO A 372 12.89 -30.35 -16.15
C PRO A 372 12.01 -29.18 -15.69
N ARG A 373 11.52 -28.40 -16.67
CA ARG A 373 10.52 -27.34 -16.46
C ARG A 373 10.99 -26.21 -15.53
N SER A 374 12.22 -25.71 -15.68
CA SER A 374 12.82 -24.67 -14.83
C SER A 374 12.26 -23.24 -14.99
N TYR A 375 11.15 -23.04 -15.71
CA TYR A 375 10.51 -21.72 -15.90
C TYR A 375 10.02 -21.07 -14.59
N TRP A 376 10.03 -21.80 -13.47
CA TRP A 376 9.59 -21.31 -12.17
C TRP A 376 10.57 -20.35 -11.49
N VAL A 377 11.87 -20.48 -11.75
CA VAL A 377 12.88 -19.58 -11.16
C VAL A 377 12.60 -18.11 -11.53
N PRO A 378 12.49 -17.72 -12.82
CA PRO A 378 12.17 -16.33 -13.18
C PRO A 378 10.77 -15.92 -12.72
N LEU A 379 9.81 -16.84 -12.66
CA LEU A 379 8.48 -16.57 -12.15
C LEU A 379 8.51 -16.13 -10.68
N ILE A 380 9.20 -16.88 -9.83
CA ILE A 380 9.35 -16.56 -8.40
C ILE A 380 10.13 -15.26 -8.23
N VAL A 381 11.19 -15.05 -9.02
CA VAL A 381 11.96 -13.79 -9.03
C VAL A 381 11.06 -12.59 -9.29
N VAL A 382 10.26 -12.61 -10.36
CA VAL A 382 9.34 -11.50 -10.72
C VAL A 382 8.28 -11.28 -9.63
N VAL A 383 7.72 -12.35 -9.08
CA VAL A 383 6.73 -12.27 -7.99
C VAL A 383 7.33 -11.60 -6.76
N ILE A 384 8.56 -11.98 -6.35
CA ILE A 384 9.23 -11.37 -5.19
C ILE A 384 9.60 -9.91 -5.47
N PHE A 385 10.06 -9.59 -6.68
CA PHE A 385 10.58 -8.27 -7.04
C PHE A 385 9.53 -7.19 -7.24
N LYS A 386 8.24 -7.53 -7.29
CA LYS A 386 7.15 -6.61 -7.59
C LYS A 386 7.37 -5.20 -6.98
N PRO A 387 7.31 -4.13 -7.79
CA PRO A 387 7.53 -2.78 -7.30
C PRO A 387 6.39 -2.37 -6.37
N ASN A 388 6.68 -1.55 -5.36
CA ASN A 388 5.75 -0.94 -4.39
C ASN A 388 5.41 -1.72 -3.09
N TYR A 389 5.95 -2.92 -2.87
CA TYR A 389 5.57 -3.73 -1.70
C TYR A 389 6.75 -3.99 -0.76
N GLY A 390 6.80 -3.31 0.38
CA GLY A 390 7.64 -3.67 1.55
C GLY A 390 9.11 -4.00 1.29
N SER A 391 9.73 -4.73 2.23
CA SER A 391 11.11 -5.22 2.09
C SER A 391 11.21 -6.37 1.09
N VAL A 392 12.20 -6.31 0.20
CA VAL A 392 12.52 -7.42 -0.74
C VAL A 392 13.01 -8.65 0.05
N PHE A 393 13.77 -8.43 1.13
CA PHE A 393 14.26 -9.51 1.98
C PHE A 393 13.10 -10.27 2.65
N ALA A 394 12.18 -9.54 3.29
CA ALA A 394 11.04 -10.15 3.99
C ALA A 394 10.21 -11.02 3.03
N ARG A 395 10.00 -10.53 1.80
CA ARG A 395 9.29 -11.26 0.75
C ARG A 395 10.04 -12.49 0.26
N ALA A 396 11.35 -12.40 0.03
CA ALA A 396 12.15 -13.55 -0.35
C ALA A 396 12.06 -14.66 0.71
N LEU A 397 12.16 -14.30 1.99
CA LEU A 397 12.04 -15.25 3.09
C LEU A 397 10.63 -15.87 3.18
N GLN A 398 9.59 -15.03 3.13
CA GLN A 398 8.19 -15.49 3.19
C GLN A 398 7.82 -16.35 1.98
N SER A 399 8.31 -15.99 0.79
CA SER A 399 8.11 -16.77 -0.43
C SER A 399 8.87 -18.09 -0.38
N GLY A 400 10.09 -18.12 0.16
CA GLY A 400 10.85 -19.35 0.38
C GLY A 400 10.10 -20.31 1.31
N VAL A 401 9.70 -19.85 2.50
CA VAL A 401 8.91 -20.66 3.45
C VAL A 401 7.58 -21.09 2.84
N GLY A 402 6.89 -20.16 2.16
CA GLY A 402 5.62 -20.41 1.49
C GLY A 402 5.71 -21.44 0.37
N SER A 403 6.81 -21.43 -0.39
CA SER A 403 7.06 -22.39 -1.46
C SER A 403 7.32 -23.78 -0.90
N ILE A 404 8.05 -23.90 0.22
CA ILE A 404 8.28 -25.19 0.88
C ILE A 404 6.96 -25.79 1.37
N ILE A 405 6.14 -24.98 2.07
CA ILE A 405 4.82 -25.41 2.54
C ILE A 405 3.92 -25.73 1.35
N GLY A 406 3.95 -24.92 0.30
CA GLY A 406 3.16 -25.11 -0.91
C GLY A 406 3.52 -26.40 -1.65
N VAL A 407 4.82 -26.69 -1.81
CA VAL A 407 5.31 -27.93 -2.41
C VAL A 407 4.87 -29.14 -1.59
N ALA A 408 5.02 -29.09 -0.27
CA ALA A 408 4.57 -30.17 0.62
C ALA A 408 3.05 -30.38 0.55
N LEU A 409 2.27 -29.30 0.56
CA LEU A 409 0.81 -29.35 0.47
C LEU A 409 0.35 -29.91 -0.88
N SER A 410 0.90 -29.40 -1.99
CA SER A 410 0.58 -29.90 -3.33
C SER A 410 1.00 -31.36 -3.50
N ALA A 411 2.16 -31.77 -2.99
CA ALA A 411 2.60 -33.17 -3.03
C ALA A 411 1.65 -34.08 -2.24
N ALA A 412 1.21 -33.66 -1.04
CA ALA A 412 0.25 -34.39 -0.24
C ALA A 412 -1.12 -34.51 -0.92
N VAL A 413 -1.60 -33.42 -1.54
CA VAL A 413 -2.85 -33.40 -2.30
C VAL A 413 -2.76 -34.37 -3.48
N VAL A 414 -1.69 -34.28 -4.29
CA VAL A 414 -1.46 -35.15 -5.45
C VAL A 414 -1.30 -36.63 -5.05
N ALA A 415 -0.69 -36.92 -3.91
CA ALA A 415 -0.54 -38.30 -3.42
C ALA A 415 -1.87 -38.98 -3.08
N ILE A 416 -2.89 -38.20 -2.70
CA ILE A 416 -4.23 -38.70 -2.35
C ILE A 416 -5.18 -38.64 -3.56
N ASP A 417 -4.83 -37.84 -4.57
CA ASP A 417 -5.71 -37.53 -5.69
C ASP A 417 -5.79 -38.66 -6.72
N ARG A 418 -6.85 -39.48 -6.65
CA ARG A 418 -7.09 -40.57 -7.61
C ARG A 418 -7.78 -40.14 -8.90
N ASN A 419 -8.62 -39.09 -8.84
CA ASN A 419 -9.53 -38.69 -9.93
C ASN A 419 -9.41 -37.19 -10.30
N GLY A 420 -8.40 -36.46 -9.80
CA GLY A 420 -8.28 -34.99 -9.98
C GLY A 420 -9.16 -34.16 -9.03
N LEU A 421 -10.14 -34.79 -8.38
CA LEU A 421 -11.13 -34.14 -7.50
C LEU A 421 -10.47 -33.50 -6.26
N VAL A 422 -9.43 -34.12 -5.71
CA VAL A 422 -8.81 -33.62 -4.46
C VAL A 422 -8.05 -32.33 -4.74
N SER A 423 -7.34 -32.24 -5.87
CA SER A 423 -6.67 -31.01 -6.32
C SER A 423 -7.66 -29.85 -6.49
N PHE A 424 -8.83 -30.15 -7.05
CA PHE A 424 -9.89 -29.17 -7.27
C PHE A 424 -10.57 -28.70 -5.99
N VAL A 425 -10.87 -29.60 -5.05
CA VAL A 425 -11.45 -29.22 -3.74
C VAL A 425 -10.45 -28.41 -2.92
N ALA A 426 -9.15 -28.74 -3.00
CA ALA A 426 -8.10 -27.98 -2.31
C ALA A 426 -7.95 -26.55 -2.86
N LEU A 427 -8.16 -26.33 -4.16
CA LEU A 427 -8.05 -25.00 -4.78
C LEU A 427 -9.07 -23.98 -4.24
N ILE A 428 -10.26 -24.42 -3.81
CA ILE A 428 -11.34 -23.53 -3.36
C ILE A 428 -10.94 -22.71 -2.10
N PRO A 429 -10.53 -23.32 -0.96
CA PRO A 429 -10.11 -22.57 0.21
C PRO A 429 -8.83 -21.76 -0.05
N LEU A 430 -7.90 -22.28 -0.84
CA LEU A 430 -6.68 -21.55 -1.25
C LEU A 430 -7.03 -20.27 -2.02
N ALA A 431 -7.93 -20.35 -3.01
CA ALA A 431 -8.42 -19.20 -3.76
C ALA A 431 -9.21 -18.22 -2.86
N ALA A 432 -10.06 -18.73 -1.96
CA ALA A 432 -10.85 -17.92 -1.03
C ALA A 432 -9.97 -17.07 -0.10
N CYS A 433 -8.81 -17.59 0.32
CA CYS A 433 -7.86 -16.89 1.18
C CYS A 433 -7.00 -15.86 0.42
N LEU A 434 -6.93 -15.94 -0.91
CA LEU A 434 -6.02 -15.13 -1.73
C LEU A 434 -6.28 -13.61 -1.63
N PRO A 435 -7.53 -13.10 -1.72
CA PRO A 435 -7.83 -11.68 -1.52
C PRO A 435 -7.41 -11.15 -0.16
N TRP A 436 -7.62 -11.95 0.89
CA TRP A 436 -7.25 -11.59 2.25
C TRP A 436 -5.74 -11.55 2.41
N ALA A 437 -5.03 -12.54 1.87
CA ALA A 437 -3.57 -12.58 1.90
C ALA A 437 -2.96 -11.37 1.19
N LEU A 438 -3.50 -10.99 0.03
CA LEU A 438 -3.04 -9.81 -0.73
C LEU A 438 -3.16 -8.52 0.08
N ARG A 439 -4.25 -8.32 0.82
CA ARG A 439 -4.45 -7.13 1.65
C ARG A 439 -3.61 -7.16 2.94
N ARG A 440 -3.35 -8.36 3.49
CA ARG A 440 -2.68 -8.52 4.78
C ARG A 440 -1.15 -8.48 4.65
N ASN A 441 -0.58 -9.25 3.72
CA ASN A 441 0.85 -9.27 3.46
C ASN A 441 1.13 -9.91 2.09
N TYR A 442 1.87 -9.20 1.25
CA TYR A 442 2.27 -9.69 -0.06
C TYR A 442 3.08 -11.00 -0.03
N GLY A 443 3.91 -11.25 0.99
CA GLY A 443 4.61 -12.54 1.10
C GLY A 443 3.66 -13.70 1.40
N LEU A 444 2.58 -13.46 2.16
CA LEU A 444 1.52 -14.45 2.36
C LEU A 444 0.73 -14.68 1.07
N PHE A 445 0.50 -13.62 0.29
CA PHE A 445 -0.08 -13.73 -1.04
C PHE A 445 0.78 -14.60 -1.97
N SER A 446 2.08 -14.34 -2.05
CA SER A 446 3.01 -15.17 -2.83
C SER A 446 3.03 -16.63 -2.35
N ALA A 447 2.98 -16.86 -1.04
CA ALA A 447 2.95 -18.19 -0.43
C ALA A 447 1.69 -19.00 -0.78
N LEU A 448 0.54 -18.34 -1.02
CA LEU A 448 -0.69 -19.00 -1.46
C LEU A 448 -0.75 -19.12 -3.00
N LEU A 449 -0.26 -18.12 -3.72
CA LEU A 449 -0.33 -18.07 -5.18
C LEU A 449 0.45 -19.22 -5.84
N LEU A 450 1.66 -19.51 -5.35
CA LEU A 450 2.52 -20.55 -5.93
C LEU A 450 1.91 -21.97 -5.86
N PRO A 451 1.41 -22.46 -4.71
CA PRO A 451 0.72 -23.74 -4.66
C PRO A 451 -0.58 -23.77 -5.46
N ILE A 452 -1.35 -22.67 -5.55
CA ILE A 452 -2.50 -22.58 -6.47
C ILE A 452 -2.05 -22.82 -7.91
N LEU A 453 -1.04 -22.09 -8.36
CA LEU A 453 -0.50 -22.23 -9.71
C LEU A 453 0.07 -23.64 -9.94
N MET A 454 0.67 -24.26 -8.92
CA MET A 454 1.21 -25.61 -9.01
C MET A 454 0.11 -26.67 -9.15
N LEU A 455 -0.97 -26.57 -8.36
CA LEU A 455 -2.12 -27.48 -8.46
C LEU A 455 -2.83 -27.34 -9.81
N VAL A 456 -3.05 -26.10 -10.27
CA VAL A 456 -3.68 -25.83 -11.56
C VAL A 456 -2.81 -26.36 -12.70
N MET A 457 -1.51 -26.08 -12.71
CA MET A 457 -0.62 -26.56 -13.78
C MET A 457 -0.37 -28.07 -13.73
N GLY A 458 -0.35 -28.68 -12.54
CA GLY A 458 -0.28 -30.14 -12.39
C GLY A 458 -1.44 -30.86 -13.06
N ALA A 459 -2.65 -30.27 -13.04
CA ALA A 459 -3.81 -30.81 -13.75
C ALA A 459 -3.70 -30.70 -15.28
N LEU A 460 -2.90 -29.76 -15.82
CA LEU A 460 -2.63 -29.66 -17.26
C LEU A 460 -1.57 -30.66 -17.74
N GLN A 461 -0.69 -31.15 -16.86
CA GLN A 461 0.39 -32.09 -17.20
C GLN A 461 0.48 -33.26 -16.19
N PRO A 462 -0.44 -34.25 -16.25
CA PRO A 462 -0.46 -35.38 -15.34
C PRO A 462 0.78 -36.28 -15.49
N GLY A 463 1.31 -36.83 -14.37
CA GLY A 463 2.20 -38.01 -14.41
C GLY A 463 3.66 -37.86 -13.95
N SER A 464 4.06 -36.82 -13.21
CA SER A 464 5.47 -36.65 -12.80
C SER A 464 5.64 -36.42 -11.30
N GLN A 465 5.86 -37.49 -10.54
CA GLN A 465 6.13 -37.43 -9.10
C GLN A 465 7.49 -36.78 -8.77
N ASP A 466 8.42 -36.74 -9.72
CA ASP A 466 9.71 -36.03 -9.62
C ASP A 466 9.59 -34.49 -9.63
N ILE A 467 8.39 -33.92 -9.81
CA ILE A 467 8.20 -32.46 -9.81
C ILE A 467 8.52 -31.85 -8.44
N ALA A 468 8.17 -32.51 -7.33
CA ALA A 468 8.18 -31.84 -6.02
C ALA A 468 9.59 -31.39 -5.59
N LEU A 469 10.62 -32.20 -5.86
CA LEU A 469 12.01 -31.84 -5.56
C LEU A 469 12.51 -30.71 -6.48
N ALA A 470 12.06 -30.67 -7.73
CA ALA A 470 12.55 -29.75 -8.76
C ALA A 470 12.22 -28.25 -8.54
N ARG A 471 10.97 -27.76 -8.48
CA ARG A 471 10.22 -27.79 -7.21
C ARG A 471 10.89 -26.95 -6.14
N PHE A 472 11.25 -27.66 -5.08
CA PHE A 472 12.00 -27.11 -3.97
C PHE A 472 13.31 -26.44 -4.42
N ILE A 473 14.06 -27.03 -5.35
CA ILE A 473 15.32 -26.47 -5.87
C ILE A 473 15.08 -25.12 -6.55
N ASP A 474 14.06 -24.99 -7.40
CA ASP A 474 13.70 -23.73 -8.08
C ASP A 474 13.39 -22.61 -7.09
N ALA A 475 12.64 -22.94 -6.03
CA ALA A 475 12.27 -21.96 -5.01
C ALA A 475 13.48 -21.47 -4.22
N VAL A 476 14.37 -22.39 -3.84
CA VAL A 476 15.63 -22.06 -3.15
C VAL A 476 16.54 -21.24 -4.07
N ALA A 477 16.70 -21.64 -5.33
CA ALA A 477 17.50 -20.92 -6.31
C ALA A 477 16.97 -19.50 -6.55
N ALA A 478 15.66 -19.33 -6.74
CA ALA A 478 15.05 -18.03 -6.91
C ALA A 478 15.26 -17.12 -5.69
N CYS A 479 15.06 -17.65 -4.48
CA CYS A 479 15.32 -16.90 -3.24
C CYS A 479 16.81 -16.50 -3.12
N ALA A 480 17.73 -17.41 -3.45
CA ALA A 480 19.16 -17.13 -3.43
C ALA A 480 19.54 -16.03 -4.45
N ILE A 481 19.03 -16.10 -5.68
CA ILE A 481 19.24 -15.08 -6.71
C ILE A 481 18.73 -13.72 -6.23
N VAL A 482 17.50 -13.66 -5.71
CA VAL A 482 16.92 -12.40 -5.23
C VAL A 482 17.72 -11.80 -4.07
N LEU A 483 18.25 -12.62 -3.17
CA LEU A 483 19.01 -12.13 -2.01
C LEU A 483 20.44 -11.71 -2.40
N LEU A 484 21.14 -12.52 -3.20
CA LEU A 484 22.55 -12.32 -3.54
C LEU A 484 22.75 -11.27 -4.63
N VAL A 485 21.95 -11.33 -5.69
CA VAL A 485 22.05 -10.42 -6.85
C VAL A 485 21.15 -9.22 -6.63
N GLY A 486 19.93 -9.50 -6.17
CA GLY A 486 18.92 -8.49 -5.97
C GLY A 486 19.20 -7.62 -4.75
N TYR A 487 19.35 -8.19 -3.55
CA TYR A 487 19.30 -7.41 -2.31
C TYR A 487 20.67 -6.91 -1.84
N LEU A 488 21.65 -7.80 -1.73
CA LEU A 488 22.92 -7.51 -1.06
C LEU A 488 23.73 -6.34 -1.66
N PRO A 489 23.88 -6.21 -3.00
CA PRO A 489 24.63 -5.11 -3.60
C PRO A 489 23.94 -3.76 -3.39
N TRP A 490 22.62 -3.78 -3.25
CA TRP A 490 21.78 -2.59 -3.24
C TRP A 490 21.47 -2.04 -1.85
N ALA A 491 21.74 -2.83 -0.80
CA ALA A 491 21.46 -2.48 0.59
C ALA A 491 22.19 -1.20 1.05
N LYS A 492 23.29 -0.77 0.42
CA LYS A 492 23.94 0.51 0.75
C LYS A 492 23.16 1.73 0.23
N TRP A 493 22.47 1.62 -0.90
CA TRP A 493 21.71 2.73 -1.48
C TRP A 493 20.35 2.92 -0.83
N GLU A 494 19.68 1.84 -0.42
CA GLU A 494 18.45 1.91 0.40
C GLU A 494 18.67 2.70 1.70
N ARG A 495 19.90 2.76 2.22
CA ARG A 495 20.26 3.59 3.39
C ARG A 495 20.18 5.08 3.11
N ARG A 496 20.79 5.55 2.02
CA ARG A 496 20.79 6.99 1.65
C ARG A 496 19.41 7.50 1.29
N GLN A 497 18.51 6.61 0.85
CA GLN A 497 17.16 7.00 0.46
C GLN A 497 16.32 7.44 1.66
N LEU A 498 16.50 6.85 2.85
CA LEU A 498 15.80 7.28 4.05
C LEU A 498 16.24 8.70 4.46
N ASP A 499 17.55 8.95 4.45
CA ASP A 499 18.15 10.25 4.78
C ASP A 499 17.61 11.35 3.84
N GLU A 500 17.54 11.08 2.53
CA GLU A 500 16.98 12.00 1.54
C GLU A 500 15.47 12.26 1.74
N ARG A 501 14.69 11.23 2.10
CA ARG A 501 13.25 11.40 2.37
C ARG A 501 13.00 12.28 3.59
N VAL A 502 13.84 12.15 4.62
CA VAL A 502 13.77 13.03 5.79
C VAL A 502 14.22 14.46 5.45
N ALA A 503 15.25 14.63 4.61
CA ALA A 503 15.65 15.95 4.12
C ALA A 503 14.53 16.63 3.30
N ILE A 504 13.84 15.88 2.43
CA ILE A 504 12.66 16.40 1.69
C ILE A 504 11.53 16.81 2.65
N ALA A 505 11.30 16.04 3.72
CA ALA A 505 10.30 16.39 4.73
C ALA A 505 10.68 17.67 5.49
N LEU A 506 11.96 17.85 5.82
CA LEU A 506 12.49 19.08 6.42
C LEU A 506 12.35 20.29 5.50
N ASP A 507 12.68 20.17 4.21
CA ASP A 507 12.44 21.24 3.22
C ASP A 507 10.95 21.59 3.10
N ALA A 508 10.07 20.60 3.17
CA ALA A 508 8.63 20.81 3.11
C ALA A 508 8.10 21.50 4.38
N LEU A 509 8.63 21.15 5.56
CA LEU A 509 8.33 21.84 6.82
C LEU A 509 8.89 23.26 6.83
N GLY A 510 10.10 23.49 6.30
CA GLY A 510 10.68 24.82 6.18
C GLY A 510 9.85 25.74 5.29
N ARG A 511 9.39 25.23 4.14
CA ARG A 511 8.43 25.93 3.27
C ARG A 511 7.09 26.18 3.96
N TYR A 512 6.61 25.23 4.75
CA TYR A 512 5.37 25.42 5.51
C TYR A 512 5.52 26.52 6.56
N ALA A 513 6.58 26.50 7.37
CA ALA A 513 6.88 27.55 8.34
C ALA A 513 7.01 28.94 7.68
N ALA A 514 7.64 29.02 6.49
CA ALA A 514 7.80 30.28 5.78
C ALA A 514 6.48 30.88 5.26
N LEU A 515 5.51 30.02 4.90
CA LEU A 515 4.23 30.42 4.31
C LEU A 515 3.09 30.48 5.33
N ALA A 516 3.27 29.90 6.51
CA ALA A 516 2.24 29.81 7.54
C ALA A 516 1.72 31.17 8.02
N ASP A 517 2.57 32.21 7.94
CA ASP A 517 2.29 33.57 8.40
C ASP A 517 2.06 34.56 7.21
N THR A 518 1.90 34.04 6.00
CA THR A 518 1.70 34.88 4.79
C THR A 518 0.23 35.15 4.51
N HIS A 519 -0.07 36.28 3.85
CA HIS A 519 -1.42 36.68 3.44
C HIS A 519 -2.13 35.68 2.50
N ASP A 520 -1.40 34.71 1.95
CA ASP A 520 -1.92 33.70 1.04
C ASP A 520 -2.28 32.41 1.81
N ALA A 521 -3.51 32.39 2.33
CA ALA A 521 -4.07 31.23 3.05
C ALA A 521 -4.07 29.95 2.19
N ASP A 522 -4.18 30.08 0.87
CA ASP A 522 -4.15 28.95 -0.06
C ASP A 522 -2.73 28.37 -0.15
N ALA A 523 -1.70 29.23 -0.22
CA ALA A 523 -0.30 28.82 -0.18
C ALA A 523 0.13 28.21 1.16
N ALA A 524 -0.39 28.73 2.29
CA ALA A 524 -0.16 28.15 3.62
C ALA A 524 -0.78 26.75 3.74
N PHE A 525 -2.04 26.59 3.32
CA PHE A 525 -2.74 25.30 3.33
C PHE A 525 -2.11 24.29 2.36
N ALA A 526 -1.62 24.77 1.22
CA ALA A 526 -0.82 24.03 0.26
C ALA A 526 0.45 23.44 0.87
N ALA A 527 1.25 24.30 1.50
CA ALA A 527 2.52 23.94 2.11
C ALA A 527 2.31 23.00 3.32
N ARG A 528 1.26 23.23 4.12
CA ARG A 528 0.85 22.33 5.20
C ARG A 528 0.67 20.92 4.68
N ARG A 529 -0.21 20.71 3.69
CA ARG A 529 -0.44 19.36 3.14
C ARG A 529 0.80 18.74 2.51
N ALA A 530 1.61 19.54 1.81
CA ALA A 530 2.88 19.06 1.27
C ALA A 530 3.83 18.56 2.37
N SER A 531 3.88 19.25 3.52
CA SER A 531 4.71 18.85 4.66
C SER A 531 4.21 17.56 5.33
N TYR A 532 2.90 17.45 5.61
CA TYR A 532 2.30 16.23 6.16
C TYR A 532 2.46 15.04 5.20
N LYS A 533 2.29 15.27 3.88
CA LYS A 533 2.56 14.26 2.87
C LYS A 533 4.02 13.81 2.86
N ALA A 534 4.97 14.73 2.92
CA ALA A 534 6.39 14.39 2.94
C ALA A 534 6.79 13.64 4.22
N LEU A 535 6.20 13.99 5.36
CA LEU A 535 6.36 13.25 6.63
C LEU A 535 5.76 11.85 6.56
N ASP A 536 4.60 11.69 5.91
CA ASP A 536 3.99 10.38 5.70
C ASP A 536 4.82 9.51 4.73
N ASP A 537 5.29 10.09 3.62
CA ASP A 537 6.20 9.42 2.68
C ASP A 537 7.50 8.98 3.40
N ALA A 538 8.06 9.82 4.28
CA ALA A 538 9.22 9.49 5.11
C ALA A 538 8.90 8.40 6.15
N ARG A 539 7.70 8.40 6.75
CA ARG A 539 7.24 7.32 7.64
C ARG A 539 7.12 6.00 6.91
N ILE A 540 6.51 5.98 5.74
CA ILE A 540 6.35 4.78 4.93
C ILE A 540 7.73 4.23 4.57
N ALA A 541 8.68 5.09 4.19
CA ALA A 541 10.07 4.71 3.94
C ALA A 541 10.74 4.14 5.21
N LEU A 542 10.51 4.74 6.38
CA LEU A 542 11.03 4.27 7.66
C LEU A 542 10.44 2.92 8.07
N GLN A 543 9.13 2.74 7.96
CA GLN A 543 8.46 1.46 8.24
C GLN A 543 8.98 0.36 7.32
N ARG A 544 9.20 0.68 6.04
CA ARG A 544 9.86 -0.23 5.09
C ARG A 544 11.28 -0.58 5.54
N ALA A 545 12.10 0.41 5.91
CA ALA A 545 13.47 0.20 6.38
C ALA A 545 13.54 -0.58 7.71
N LEU A 546 12.53 -0.47 8.58
CA LEU A 546 12.43 -1.26 9.82
C LEU A 546 12.10 -2.74 9.56
N SER A 547 11.45 -3.05 8.45
CA SER A 547 11.20 -4.42 8.00
C SER A 547 12.43 -5.09 7.37
N GLU A 548 13.50 -4.34 7.13
CA GLU A 548 14.77 -4.86 6.61
C GLU A 548 15.61 -5.57 7.70
N PRO A 549 16.54 -6.46 7.32
CA PRO A 549 17.46 -7.15 8.22
C PRO A 549 18.22 -6.21 9.19
N PRO A 550 18.69 -6.74 10.33
CA PRO A 550 19.15 -5.98 11.50
C PRO A 550 20.22 -4.92 11.22
N LEU A 551 21.02 -5.06 10.15
CA LEU A 551 22.03 -4.07 9.77
C LEU A 551 21.41 -2.76 9.26
N VAL A 552 20.22 -2.81 8.68
CA VAL A 552 19.48 -1.65 8.17
C VAL A 552 18.46 -1.19 9.22
N SER A 553 17.72 -2.11 9.84
CA SER A 553 16.69 -1.76 10.83
C SER A 553 17.25 -1.18 12.14
N ARG A 554 18.48 -1.51 12.57
CA ARG A 554 19.10 -0.89 13.77
C ARG A 554 19.33 0.61 13.61
N ARG A 555 19.73 1.06 12.42
CA ARG A 555 19.97 2.48 12.14
C ARG A 555 18.66 3.18 11.79
N ALA A 556 17.77 2.51 11.05
CA ALA A 556 16.40 2.98 10.80
C ALA A 556 15.65 3.25 12.12
N ALA A 557 15.79 2.38 13.13
CA ALA A 557 15.17 2.57 14.45
C ALA A 557 15.58 3.88 15.15
N ARG A 558 16.77 4.44 14.85
CA ARG A 558 17.21 5.74 15.37
C ARG A 558 16.39 6.91 14.78
N TRP A 559 15.83 6.74 13.59
CA TRP A 559 15.00 7.74 12.94
C TRP A 559 13.56 7.78 13.47
N TRP A 560 13.14 6.79 14.25
CA TRP A 560 11.77 6.72 14.76
C TRP A 560 11.44 7.87 15.73
N PRO A 561 12.26 8.15 16.77
CA PRO A 561 12.06 9.31 17.61
C PRO A 561 12.17 10.62 16.82
N ALA A 562 13.13 10.72 15.89
CA ALA A 562 13.34 11.91 15.06
C ALA A 562 12.13 12.23 14.17
N LEU A 563 11.50 11.22 13.56
CA LEU A 563 10.29 11.46 12.76
C LEU A 563 9.10 11.89 13.63
N ILE A 564 9.02 11.40 14.88
CA ILE A 564 8.01 11.83 15.84
C ILE A 564 8.25 13.28 16.30
N SER A 565 9.50 13.71 16.46
CA SER A 565 9.80 15.13 16.76
C SER A 565 9.49 16.03 15.57
N LEU A 566 9.78 15.62 14.33
CA LEU A 566 9.40 16.39 13.13
C LEU A 566 7.89 16.55 12.98
N GLU A 567 7.08 15.55 13.35
CA GLU A 567 5.63 15.73 13.42
C GLU A 567 5.19 16.70 14.52
N ARG A 568 5.89 16.72 15.65
CA ARG A 568 5.64 17.71 16.70
C ARG A 568 5.99 19.11 16.22
N VAL A 569 7.08 19.28 15.46
CA VAL A 569 7.41 20.55 14.78
C VAL A 569 6.28 20.97 13.84
N ALA A 570 5.76 20.06 13.00
CA ALA A 570 4.65 20.36 12.09
C ALA A 570 3.38 20.84 12.82
N ASN A 571 3.04 20.17 13.92
CA ASN A 571 1.90 20.55 14.75
C ASN A 571 2.14 21.88 15.46
N ALA A 572 3.34 22.10 16.02
CA ALA A 572 3.70 23.35 16.67
C ALA A 572 3.62 24.53 15.70
N ILE A 573 4.13 24.38 14.46
CA ILE A 573 3.96 25.40 13.40
C ILE A 573 2.48 25.71 13.16
N THR A 574 1.61 24.69 13.20
CA THR A 574 0.16 24.87 12.99
C THR A 574 -0.49 25.61 14.16
N ASP A 575 -0.09 25.27 15.39
CA ASP A 575 -0.64 25.83 16.62
C ASP A 575 -0.18 27.29 16.85
N THR A 576 0.97 27.68 16.29
CA THR A 576 1.53 29.04 16.38
C THR A 576 1.00 30.01 15.32
N VAL A 577 0.18 29.56 14.36
CA VAL A 577 -0.38 30.46 13.33
C VAL A 577 -1.45 31.38 13.97
N PRO A 578 -1.24 32.70 13.98
CA PRO A 578 -2.24 33.63 14.49
C PRO A 578 -3.52 33.57 13.63
N HIS A 579 -4.69 33.48 14.27
CA HIS A 579 -5.99 33.56 13.59
C HIS A 579 -6.59 34.98 13.64
N GLY A 580 -5.80 36.02 13.33
CA GLY A 580 -6.27 37.42 13.43
C GLY A 580 -5.36 38.47 12.77
N ASP A 581 -5.92 39.66 12.52
CA ASP A 581 -5.50 40.75 11.61
C ASP A 581 -4.11 41.41 11.84
N ASP A 582 -3.20 40.86 12.65
CA ASP A 582 -1.86 41.42 12.91
C ASP A 582 -0.78 40.54 12.23
N HIS A 583 -0.54 40.75 10.94
CA HIS A 583 0.27 39.86 10.05
C HIS A 583 1.56 40.51 9.48
N ASP A 584 2.17 41.47 10.18
CA ASP A 584 3.38 42.19 9.69
C ASP A 584 4.72 41.51 10.05
N ALA A 585 4.74 40.20 10.30
CA ALA A 585 5.95 39.48 10.70
C ALA A 585 6.79 38.97 9.50
N ALA A 586 8.11 39.14 9.60
CA ALA A 586 9.10 38.57 8.68
C ALA A 586 9.06 37.03 8.69
N VAL A 587 9.52 36.40 7.60
CA VAL A 587 9.59 34.92 7.41
C VAL A 587 9.95 34.21 8.71
N HIS A 588 9.08 33.30 9.15
CA HIS A 588 9.21 32.61 10.43
C HIS A 588 10.63 32.00 10.59
N PRO A 589 11.40 32.34 11.64
CA PRO A 589 12.82 31.96 11.76
C PRO A 589 13.07 30.44 11.76
N ALA A 590 12.10 29.63 12.19
CA ALA A 590 12.13 28.16 12.04
C ALA A 590 12.31 27.67 10.59
N ALA A 591 11.88 28.43 9.58
CA ALA A 591 12.03 28.05 8.17
C ALA A 591 13.50 27.92 7.75
N ALA A 592 14.34 28.87 8.19
CA ALA A 592 15.77 28.85 7.93
C ALA A 592 16.45 27.66 8.64
N VAL A 593 16.08 27.40 9.90
CA VAL A 593 16.60 26.26 10.68
C VAL A 593 16.27 24.93 9.99
N LEU A 594 15.01 24.72 9.59
CA LEU A 594 14.57 23.48 8.94
C LEU A 594 15.24 23.26 7.58
N THR A 595 15.42 24.33 6.80
CA THR A 595 16.14 24.28 5.51
C THR A 595 17.63 23.96 5.72
N HIS A 596 18.25 24.52 6.77
CA HIS A 596 19.63 24.21 7.12
C HIS A 596 19.79 22.75 7.58
N MET A 597 18.85 22.21 8.36
CA MET A 597 18.82 20.79 8.73
C MET A 597 18.75 19.89 7.49
N ALA A 598 17.91 20.24 6.50
CA ALA A 598 17.80 19.49 5.26
C ALA A 598 19.12 19.50 4.45
N ALA A 599 19.78 20.66 4.36
CA ALA A 599 21.07 20.78 3.70
C ALA A 599 22.19 20.00 4.43
N ALA A 600 22.22 20.07 5.76
CA ALA A 600 23.18 19.33 6.57
C ALA A 600 23.03 17.81 6.39
N LEU A 601 21.79 17.31 6.29
CA LEU A 601 21.51 15.91 6.01
C LEU A 601 21.95 15.46 4.62
N ARG A 602 21.77 16.29 3.58
CA ARG A 602 22.17 15.96 2.20
C ARG A 602 23.67 15.99 2.00
N HIS A 603 24.36 16.94 2.63
CA HIS A 603 25.76 17.25 2.36
C HIS A 603 26.72 16.83 3.47
N GLY A 604 26.22 16.32 4.61
CA GLY A 604 27.04 15.95 5.76
C GLY A 604 27.60 17.15 6.53
N GLY A 605 26.82 18.24 6.60
CA GLY A 605 27.19 19.48 7.29
C GLY A 605 27.08 19.39 8.82
N ALA A 606 27.54 20.45 9.51
CA ALA A 606 27.40 20.58 10.96
C ALA A 606 25.93 20.70 11.38
N ALA A 607 25.63 20.37 12.64
CA ALA A 607 24.31 20.57 13.21
C ALA A 607 23.97 22.08 13.17
N PRO A 608 22.72 22.47 12.87
CA PRO A 608 22.31 23.86 13.00
C PRO A 608 22.36 24.30 14.47
N ASP A 609 23.07 25.39 14.75
CA ASP A 609 23.03 26.03 16.07
C ASP A 609 21.74 26.84 16.22
N LEU A 610 20.93 26.53 17.25
CA LEU A 610 19.90 27.46 17.73
C LEU A 610 20.48 28.39 18.79
N PRO A 611 20.17 29.71 18.74
CA PRO A 611 20.51 30.63 19.81
C PRO A 611 19.90 30.20 21.16
N ALA A 612 20.46 30.68 22.27
CA ALA A 612 19.92 30.40 23.60
C ALA A 612 18.47 30.91 23.73
N PRO A 613 17.57 30.16 24.40
CA PRO A 613 16.17 30.55 24.54
C PRO A 613 16.04 31.82 25.42
N PRO A 614 15.04 32.69 25.15
CA PRO A 614 14.05 32.59 24.08
C PRO A 614 14.61 33.06 22.72
N VAL A 615 14.31 32.33 21.65
CA VAL A 615 14.62 32.76 20.28
C VAL A 615 13.56 33.78 19.84
N PRO A 616 13.94 35.00 19.43
CA PRO A 616 12.97 36.01 19.00
C PRO A 616 12.10 35.49 17.85
N GLY A 617 10.77 35.56 18.00
CA GLY A 617 9.81 35.13 16.97
C GLY A 617 9.56 33.61 16.88
N ILE A 618 10.03 32.81 17.84
CA ILE A 618 9.68 31.37 17.95
C ILE A 618 8.96 31.15 19.28
N ASP A 619 7.75 30.58 19.23
CA ASP A 619 7.03 30.15 20.43
C ASP A 619 7.77 29.01 21.15
N ARG A 620 7.61 28.95 22.47
CA ARG A 620 8.26 27.97 23.36
C ARG A 620 8.01 26.52 22.93
N MET A 621 6.80 26.19 22.48
CA MET A 621 6.47 24.83 22.02
C MET A 621 7.24 24.44 20.75
N LEU A 622 7.43 25.39 19.83
CA LEU A 622 8.16 25.18 18.58
C LEU A 622 9.69 25.12 18.83
N ASP A 623 10.22 25.96 19.73
CA ASP A 623 11.62 25.92 20.15
C ASP A 623 11.97 24.56 20.79
N GLU A 624 11.13 24.05 21.70
CA GLU A 624 11.33 22.74 22.34
C GLU A 624 11.32 21.59 21.31
N ALA A 625 10.37 21.61 20.38
CA ALA A 625 10.26 20.60 19.33
C ALA A 625 11.46 20.63 18.35
N LEU A 626 11.96 21.81 17.99
CA LEU A 626 13.12 21.98 17.11
C LEU A 626 14.41 21.51 17.78
N ARG A 627 14.64 21.88 19.03
CA ARG A 627 15.82 21.42 19.80
C ARG A 627 15.84 19.91 19.95
N GLU A 628 14.69 19.31 20.26
CA GLU A 628 14.59 17.85 20.34
C GLU A 628 14.87 17.19 18.98
N ALA A 629 14.33 17.75 17.89
CA ALA A 629 14.60 17.22 16.55
C ALA A 629 16.09 17.30 16.18
N ILE A 630 16.77 18.39 16.51
CA ILE A 630 18.22 18.55 16.25
C ILE A 630 19.04 17.57 17.08
N GLY A 631 18.73 17.42 18.37
CA GLY A 631 19.40 16.44 19.24
C GLY A 631 19.25 15.00 18.74
N LEU A 632 18.06 14.63 18.25
CA LEU A 632 17.80 13.28 17.74
C LEU A 632 18.41 13.02 16.35
N LEU A 633 18.45 14.04 15.49
CA LEU A 633 18.97 13.93 14.13
C LEU A 633 20.50 14.02 14.05
N PHE A 634 21.12 14.84 14.90
CA PHE A 634 22.54 15.17 14.82
C PHE A 634 23.35 14.81 16.07
N GLY A 635 22.71 14.55 17.23
CA GLY A 635 23.39 14.33 18.52
C GLY A 635 24.02 12.94 18.74
N ALA A 636 23.95 12.02 17.78
CA ALA A 636 24.53 10.68 17.90
C ALA A 636 25.86 10.48 17.15
N ALA A 637 26.47 11.55 16.66
CA ALA A 637 27.69 11.50 15.84
C ALA A 637 29.01 11.54 16.63
N ASP A 638 28.98 11.79 17.94
CA ASP A 638 30.21 12.07 18.72
C ASP A 638 30.86 10.84 19.38
N ASP A 639 30.15 9.72 19.55
CA ASP A 639 30.70 8.54 20.27
C ASP A 639 31.52 7.56 19.40
N GLY A 640 32.04 7.98 18.24
CA GLY A 640 32.68 7.03 17.32
C GLY A 640 33.79 7.55 16.40
N ARG A 641 34.20 8.82 16.51
CA ARG A 641 35.45 9.27 15.91
C ARG A 641 36.56 9.06 16.93
N GLU A 642 37.29 7.96 16.83
CA GLU A 642 38.60 7.87 17.46
C GLU A 642 39.39 9.12 17.05
N ALA A 643 39.60 10.01 18.01
CA ALA A 643 40.55 11.10 17.87
C ALA A 643 41.92 10.48 17.54
N PRO A 644 42.67 11.02 16.57
CA PRO A 644 44.00 10.52 16.28
C PRO A 644 44.85 10.66 17.55
N ARG A 645 45.33 9.53 18.07
CA ARG A 645 46.27 9.48 19.19
C ARG A 645 47.44 10.41 18.87
N SER A 646 47.58 11.48 19.63
CA SER A 646 48.77 12.32 19.65
C SER A 646 49.97 11.45 19.99
N THR A 647 50.88 11.28 19.03
CA THR A 647 52.20 10.70 19.25
C THR A 647 53.03 11.68 20.09
N PRO A 648 53.71 11.22 21.16
CA PRO A 648 54.60 12.10 21.92
C PRO A 648 55.86 12.36 21.09
N HIS A 649 56.15 13.63 20.86
CA HIS A 649 57.40 14.07 20.26
C HIS A 649 58.55 13.80 21.25
N ALA A 650 59.54 13.01 20.82
CA ALA A 650 60.82 12.90 21.48
C ALA A 650 61.93 13.43 20.57
N ALA A 651 62.59 14.49 21.07
CA ALA A 651 64.00 14.89 20.90
C ALA A 651 64.47 15.40 19.50
N PRO A 652 65.59 16.15 19.42
CA PRO A 652 66.73 16.25 20.37
C PRO A 652 66.55 17.22 21.53
#